data_AF-A0A0D0A6K0-F1
#
_entry.id   AF-A0A0D0A6K0-F1
#
_cell.length_a   1.000
_cell.length_b   1.000
_cell.length_c   1.000
_cell.angle_alpha   90.00
_cell.angle_beta   90.00
_cell.angle_gamma   90.00
#
_symmetry.space_group_name_H-M   'P 1'
#
loop_
_entity.id
_entity.type
_entity.pdbx_description
1 polymer ?
#
loop_
_entity_poly.entity_id
_entity_poly.type
_entity_poly.pdbx_seq_one_letter_code
_entity_poly.pdbx_strand_id
1 'polypeptide(L)'
;MGALSTTSTVHVSNGYKRAKVEHPLDPLTPDEINAVTLTIRRYTAEHTDIRAVNFNNCALLPPSKRAVLAALGIPVSPSGKPETPSTIIRKAESDFFDVLNGFAYNAVLALEDEVWKVESLQRLPEGTQPQITVEELIHCETVVRNDPKVQALAKQVGVEPHQIFADGWAIGWDDRFPKSQRLQQALLFARYSQHDNLYAHPLDFVPVIDSLAGKVIHIDFPPSWREKGEGRVELSMSTTQPQPLSDNSFPVANRARIPPPLTPHDFLPDLMEKADPTYKERDDLKPLHVVQPEGVSFTMKGHVLEWQKWNMHIAYNHREGIVLSTITYNDHGEIRPIFYRLSIAEMAVPYGAPEYPHPRKFAFDSGEYGMGSMANELSLGCDCLGKIHYLPGAYVTHSGTAHVIKNVICIHEEDAGVLWKHSDFRPGGRSRTVRSRRLVVSMVCTVANYEYIWNYYFYQDGNIEIEIRMTGILQVYVAGSDEPTPYGIIVAPGINAHYHQHIFSVRVDPMLDGLQNSVIESEIVGLDAPTGSSENFAGNGFVIKDRVLKSQVEDGARDFDWANERRWRIANLNKTHYASGKPVSYTIMMKGAVLPLLAKPDSWVARRASFAHKQLWVVRDEEGPKGPRLFPSGKYVPQTREEPKDSVGKWVKEGNGSIENEDIVLFLTLGTTHIPRPEDWPVMPVEHVSVLFKPSSFFTNNPSMDVPGTKDSRSQSAFGTDIANGQHTNATNGTACCAN
;
A
#
# COMPACT_ATOMS: atom_id res chain seq x y z
N MET A 1 1.98 -18.58 -23.17
CA MET A 1 3.16 -17.95 -22.55
C MET A 1 3.18 -16.50 -22.99
N GLY A 2 2.53 -15.61 -22.25
CA GLY A 2 2.61 -14.17 -22.46
C GLY A 2 3.79 -13.63 -21.66
N ALA A 3 4.63 -12.81 -22.29
CA ALA A 3 5.79 -12.21 -21.66
C ALA A 3 5.37 -11.17 -20.62
N LEU A 4 5.51 -11.51 -19.34
CA LEU A 4 5.78 -10.53 -18.29
C LEU A 4 7.18 -9.96 -18.53
N SER A 5 7.41 -8.71 -18.11
CA SER A 5 8.73 -8.06 -18.06
C SER A 5 9.84 -9.06 -17.71
N THR A 6 10.73 -9.33 -18.66
CA THR A 6 11.62 -10.51 -18.70
C THR A 6 12.96 -10.31 -17.99
N THR A 7 13.06 -9.38 -17.04
CA THR A 7 14.35 -9.09 -16.38
C THR A 7 14.49 -9.58 -14.94
N SER A 8 13.50 -10.30 -14.40
CA SER A 8 13.69 -11.04 -13.16
C SER A 8 14.36 -12.39 -13.41
N THR A 9 15.35 -12.72 -12.59
CA THR A 9 16.15 -13.94 -12.75
C THR A 9 16.22 -14.68 -11.44
N VAL A 10 16.03 -15.99 -11.48
CA VAL A 10 16.33 -16.88 -10.35
C VAL A 10 17.81 -16.74 -10.02
N HIS A 11 18.12 -16.45 -8.76
CA HIS A 11 19.50 -16.24 -8.32
C HIS A 11 20.28 -17.57 -8.30
N VAL A 12 21.32 -17.69 -9.14
CA VAL A 12 22.24 -18.83 -9.16
C VAL A 12 23.45 -18.52 -8.28
N SER A 13 23.56 -19.17 -7.12
CA SER A 13 24.59 -18.87 -6.12
C SER A 13 26.00 -19.20 -6.62
N ASN A 14 26.91 -18.23 -6.62
CA ASN A 14 28.35 -18.44 -6.87
C ASN A 14 29.11 -18.72 -5.55
N GLY A 15 28.72 -19.79 -4.86
CA GLY A 15 29.27 -20.14 -3.54
C GLY A 15 28.80 -19.20 -2.42
N TYR A 16 28.57 -19.75 -1.22
CA TYR A 16 27.99 -19.05 -0.06
C TYR A 16 28.95 -18.02 0.57
N LYS A 17 29.46 -17.04 -0.19
CA LYS A 17 30.13 -15.86 0.38
C LYS A 17 29.09 -14.79 0.67
N ARG A 18 28.64 -14.77 1.93
CA ARG A 18 27.67 -13.81 2.46
C ARG A 18 28.08 -12.36 2.18
N ALA A 19 27.15 -11.56 1.65
CA ALA A 19 27.30 -10.12 1.58
C ALA A 19 27.30 -9.51 3.00
N LYS A 20 28.19 -8.56 3.27
CA LYS A 20 28.29 -7.93 4.59
C LYS A 20 27.02 -7.10 4.85
N VAL A 21 26.28 -7.46 5.89
CA VAL A 21 25.13 -6.67 6.39
C VAL A 21 25.66 -5.37 6.99
N GLU A 22 25.21 -4.22 6.49
CA GLU A 22 25.68 -2.91 6.95
C GLU A 22 24.76 -2.29 7.99
N HIS A 23 23.47 -2.61 7.94
CA HIS A 23 22.45 -2.12 8.87
C HIS A 23 21.63 -3.27 9.47
N PRO A 24 21.28 -3.26 10.77
CA PRO A 24 20.54 -4.35 11.42
C PRO A 24 19.18 -4.68 10.79
N LEU A 25 18.56 -3.68 10.15
CA LEU A 25 17.26 -3.80 9.47
C LEU A 25 17.38 -4.12 7.96
N ASP A 26 18.58 -4.35 7.43
CA ASP A 26 18.73 -4.74 6.02
C ASP A 26 17.93 -6.02 5.74
N PRO A 27 17.14 -6.05 4.64
CA PRO A 27 16.36 -7.23 4.28
C PRO A 27 17.27 -8.45 4.10
N LEU A 28 16.69 -9.65 4.17
CA LEU A 28 17.46 -10.86 3.86
C LEU A 28 17.98 -10.75 2.42
N THR A 29 19.27 -10.99 2.26
CA THR A 29 19.87 -11.06 0.93
C THR A 29 19.38 -12.32 0.19
N PRO A 30 19.46 -12.38 -1.15
CA PRO A 30 19.13 -13.60 -1.90
C PRO A 30 19.88 -14.84 -1.41
N ASP A 31 21.16 -14.70 -1.04
CA ASP A 31 21.96 -15.79 -0.47
C ASP A 31 21.48 -16.20 0.92
N GLU A 32 21.05 -15.25 1.76
CA GLU A 32 20.45 -15.56 3.07
C GLU A 32 19.12 -16.29 2.92
N ILE A 33 18.25 -15.88 1.98
CA ILE A 33 16.99 -16.60 1.69
C ILE A 33 17.30 -18.05 1.30
N ASN A 34 18.22 -18.25 0.34
CA ASN A 34 18.63 -19.59 -0.11
C ASN A 34 19.22 -20.44 1.03
N ALA A 35 20.02 -19.83 1.92
CA ALA A 35 20.62 -20.52 3.05
C ALA A 35 19.59 -20.88 4.13
N VAL A 36 18.64 -19.99 4.41
CA VAL A 36 17.54 -20.22 5.34
C VAL A 36 16.66 -21.37 4.86
N THR A 37 16.23 -21.36 3.60
CA THR A 37 15.38 -22.43 3.06
C THR A 37 16.10 -23.77 2.97
N LEU A 38 17.40 -23.78 2.64
CA LEU A 38 18.22 -24.99 2.70
C LEU A 38 18.30 -25.55 4.12
N THR A 39 18.48 -24.68 5.11
CA THR A 39 18.53 -25.07 6.53
C THR A 39 17.20 -25.68 6.97
N ILE A 40 16.07 -25.08 6.60
CA ILE A 40 14.73 -25.62 6.88
C ILE A 40 14.57 -27.00 6.23
N ARG A 41 14.93 -27.17 4.95
CA ARG A 41 14.83 -28.46 4.25
C ARG A 41 15.63 -29.57 4.94
N ARG A 42 16.86 -29.28 5.40
CA ARG A 42 17.69 -30.25 6.14
C ARG A 42 17.06 -30.58 7.48
N TYR A 43 16.66 -29.56 8.22
CA TYR A 43 16.05 -29.73 9.54
C TYR A 43 14.78 -30.59 9.47
N THR A 44 13.88 -30.33 8.53
CA THR A 44 12.65 -31.11 8.37
C THR A 44 12.92 -32.55 7.93
N ALA A 45 13.88 -32.77 7.04
CA ALA A 45 14.26 -34.11 6.62
C ALA A 45 14.86 -34.96 7.76
N GLU A 46 15.63 -34.33 8.65
CA GLU A 46 16.32 -35.00 9.75
C GLU A 46 15.47 -35.16 11.02
N HIS A 47 14.57 -34.21 11.31
CA HIS A 47 13.91 -34.10 12.61
C HIS A 47 12.38 -34.21 12.57
N THR A 48 11.75 -34.33 11.40
CA THR A 48 10.29 -34.42 11.28
C THR A 48 9.87 -35.48 10.25
N ASP A 49 8.56 -35.64 10.05
CA ASP A 49 7.97 -36.50 9.01
C ASP A 49 7.68 -35.75 7.69
N ILE A 50 8.03 -34.47 7.61
CA ILE A 50 7.79 -33.65 6.42
C ILE A 50 8.77 -34.09 5.32
N ARG A 51 8.24 -34.46 4.15
CA ARG A 51 9.06 -34.96 3.01
C ARG A 51 8.97 -34.09 1.76
N ALA A 52 7.96 -33.24 1.65
CA ALA A 52 7.80 -32.30 0.56
C ALA A 52 7.46 -30.91 1.11
N VAL A 53 8.31 -29.93 0.80
CA VAL A 53 8.20 -28.55 1.30
C VAL A 53 7.97 -27.61 0.13
N ASN A 54 6.90 -26.81 0.22
CA ASN A 54 6.69 -25.63 -0.62
C ASN A 54 6.77 -24.37 0.24
N PHE A 55 7.77 -23.52 0.01
CA PHE A 55 7.91 -22.26 0.73
C PHE A 55 6.86 -21.24 0.30
N ASN A 56 6.41 -20.40 1.24
CA ASN A 56 5.41 -19.37 0.99
C ASN A 56 6.00 -17.96 1.13
N ASN A 57 6.71 -17.72 2.24
CA ASN A 57 7.41 -16.47 2.48
C ASN A 57 8.71 -16.72 3.26
N CYS A 58 9.65 -15.79 3.16
CA CYS A 58 10.90 -15.79 3.93
C CYS A 58 11.39 -14.35 4.06
N ALA A 59 11.49 -13.84 5.28
CA ALA A 59 11.83 -12.45 5.54
C ALA A 59 12.66 -12.30 6.83
N LEU A 60 13.27 -11.11 6.97
CA LEU A 60 13.95 -10.72 8.20
C LEU A 60 12.93 -10.68 9.33
N LEU A 61 13.23 -11.37 10.43
CA LEU A 61 12.55 -11.11 11.71
C LEU A 61 13.31 -9.94 12.37
N PRO A 62 12.73 -8.72 12.42
CA PRO A 62 13.48 -7.54 12.84
C PRO A 62 13.96 -7.67 14.29
N PRO A 63 15.18 -7.20 14.60
CA PRO A 63 15.63 -7.03 15.99
C PRO A 63 14.73 -6.05 16.75
N SER A 64 14.83 -6.05 18.08
CA SER A 64 14.09 -5.07 18.90
C SER A 64 14.52 -3.63 18.58
N LYS A 65 13.55 -2.72 18.56
CA LYS A 65 13.68 -1.29 18.30
C LYS A 65 14.80 -0.69 19.14
N ARG A 66 14.82 -0.96 20.44
CA ARG A 66 15.86 -0.45 21.35
C ARG A 66 17.27 -0.92 20.95
N ALA A 67 17.44 -2.18 20.55
CA ALA A 67 18.74 -2.69 20.13
C ALA A 67 19.21 -2.02 18.84
N VAL A 68 18.30 -1.79 17.88
CA VAL A 68 18.59 -1.04 16.64
C VAL A 68 19.00 0.39 16.96
N LEU A 69 18.22 1.12 17.75
CA LEU A 69 18.51 2.51 18.10
C LEU A 69 19.85 2.64 18.85
N ALA A 70 20.14 1.73 19.77
CA ALA A 70 21.43 1.68 20.46
C ALA A 70 22.58 1.45 19.49
N ALA A 71 22.46 0.48 18.57
CA ALA A 71 23.49 0.18 17.55
C ALA A 71 23.75 1.36 16.60
N LEU A 72 22.74 2.18 16.32
CA LEU A 72 22.86 3.37 15.46
C LEU A 72 23.25 4.64 16.22
N GLY A 73 23.32 4.59 17.55
CA GLY A 73 23.59 5.78 18.36
C GLY A 73 22.45 6.80 18.35
N ILE A 74 21.20 6.36 18.17
CA ILE A 74 20.01 7.23 18.22
C ILE A 74 19.46 7.25 19.66
N PRO A 75 19.27 8.43 20.28
CA PRO A 75 18.78 8.52 21.64
C PRO A 75 17.29 8.17 21.75
N VAL A 76 16.91 7.52 22.86
CA VAL A 76 15.53 7.10 23.14
C VAL A 76 14.74 8.11 23.98
N SER A 77 15.37 9.21 24.38
CA SER A 77 14.77 10.29 25.17
C SER A 77 15.27 11.66 24.71
N PRO A 78 14.51 12.75 24.96
CA PRO A 78 14.90 14.09 24.55
C PRO A 78 16.25 14.49 25.13
N SER A 79 17.20 14.85 24.26
CA SER A 79 18.56 15.26 24.66
C SER A 79 19.34 14.22 25.49
N GLY A 80 18.89 12.96 25.50
CA GLY A 80 19.55 11.85 26.15
C GLY A 80 20.80 11.38 25.39
N LYS A 81 21.67 10.62 26.06
CA LYS A 81 22.74 9.89 25.37
C LYS A 81 22.18 8.58 24.78
N PRO A 82 22.71 8.12 23.64
CA PRO A 82 22.32 6.80 23.11
C PRO A 82 22.62 5.68 24.11
N GLU A 83 21.76 4.66 24.12
CA GLU A 83 21.97 3.46 24.92
C GLU A 83 23.21 2.68 24.42
N THR A 84 23.81 1.86 25.28
CA THR A 84 24.97 1.05 24.88
C THR A 84 24.52 -0.05 23.90
N PRO A 85 25.17 -0.20 22.74
CA PRO A 85 24.84 -1.26 21.79
C PRO A 85 24.91 -2.64 22.44
N SER A 86 23.88 -3.46 22.18
CA SER A 86 23.89 -4.89 22.50
C SER A 86 24.20 -5.72 21.25
N THR A 87 24.55 -7.00 21.45
CA THR A 87 24.78 -7.91 20.32
C THR A 87 23.44 -8.20 19.64
N ILE A 88 23.35 -7.93 18.34
CA ILE A 88 22.17 -8.24 17.52
C ILE A 88 22.38 -9.57 16.81
N ILE A 89 21.53 -10.55 17.11
CA ILE A 89 21.47 -11.81 16.37
C ILE A 89 20.53 -11.60 15.20
N ARG A 90 21.02 -11.84 13.97
CA ARG A 90 20.20 -11.75 12.77
C ARG A 90 19.26 -12.95 12.70
N LYS A 91 17.95 -12.70 12.54
CA LYS A 91 16.92 -13.73 12.51
C LYS A 91 16.11 -13.70 11.23
N ALA A 92 15.63 -14.86 10.82
CA ALA A 92 14.75 -15.04 9.68
C ALA A 92 13.49 -15.75 10.12
N GLU A 93 12.37 -15.41 9.49
CA GLU A 93 11.11 -16.11 9.64
C GLU A 93 10.64 -16.59 8.26
N SER A 94 10.12 -17.81 8.19
CA SER A 94 9.63 -18.39 6.94
C SER A 94 8.41 -19.28 7.17
N ASP A 95 7.38 -19.07 6.36
CA ASP A 95 6.22 -19.95 6.29
C ASP A 95 6.33 -20.90 5.09
N PHE A 96 5.89 -22.15 5.26
CA PHE A 96 5.89 -23.16 4.22
C PHE A 96 4.80 -24.23 4.41
N PHE A 97 4.51 -25.00 3.37
CA PHE A 97 3.57 -26.12 3.40
C PHE A 97 4.29 -27.46 3.35
N ASP A 98 3.82 -28.40 4.17
CA ASP A 98 3.97 -29.83 3.92
C ASP A 98 2.96 -30.23 2.84
N VAL A 99 3.44 -30.40 1.61
CA VAL A 99 2.58 -30.60 0.43
C VAL A 99 1.80 -31.91 0.50
N LEU A 100 2.35 -32.94 1.16
CA LEU A 100 1.71 -34.26 1.22
C LEU A 100 0.53 -34.29 2.18
N ASN A 101 0.65 -33.58 3.31
CA ASN A 101 -0.36 -33.57 4.35
C ASN A 101 -1.24 -32.30 4.36
N GLY A 102 -0.88 -31.28 3.58
CA GLY A 102 -1.62 -30.02 3.47
C GLY A 102 -1.51 -29.11 4.69
N PHE A 103 -0.50 -29.31 5.54
CA PHE A 103 -0.31 -28.50 6.75
C PHE A 103 0.68 -27.35 6.50
N ALA A 104 0.35 -26.17 6.99
CA ALA A 104 1.25 -25.02 6.99
C ALA A 104 2.09 -24.98 8.27
N TYR A 105 3.33 -24.51 8.14
CA TYR A 105 4.30 -24.37 9.21
C TYR A 105 4.95 -22.99 9.17
N ASN A 106 5.36 -22.52 10.35
CA ASN A 106 6.19 -21.35 10.54
C ASN A 106 7.53 -21.77 11.18
N ALA A 107 8.63 -21.29 10.63
CA ALA A 107 9.97 -21.53 11.14
C ALA A 107 10.66 -20.21 11.47
N VAL A 108 11.31 -20.15 12.63
CA VAL A 108 12.19 -19.05 13.04
C VAL A 108 13.62 -19.58 13.10
N LEU A 109 14.54 -18.85 12.47
CA LEU A 109 15.95 -19.18 12.41
C LEU A 109 16.79 -18.04 12.96
N ALA A 110 17.89 -18.39 13.62
CA ALA A 110 18.92 -17.46 14.03
C ALA A 110 20.24 -17.77 13.33
N LEU A 111 20.99 -16.71 13.03
CA LEU A 111 22.33 -16.83 12.49
C LEU A 111 23.35 -16.85 13.62
N GLU A 112 23.99 -18.01 13.83
CA GLU A 112 24.97 -18.25 14.87
C GLU A 112 26.27 -18.78 14.25
N ASP A 113 27.41 -18.18 14.56
CA ASP A 113 28.72 -18.58 14.02
C ASP A 113 28.73 -18.69 12.48
N GLU A 114 28.06 -17.74 11.80
CA GLU A 114 27.86 -17.69 10.34
C GLU A 114 27.03 -18.87 9.76
N VAL A 115 26.31 -19.61 10.61
CA VAL A 115 25.43 -20.71 10.21
C VAL A 115 24.00 -20.46 10.69
N TRP A 116 23.04 -20.56 9.78
CA TRP A 116 21.62 -20.50 10.15
C TRP A 116 21.23 -21.76 10.91
N LYS A 117 20.53 -21.58 12.03
CA LYS A 117 19.99 -22.68 12.86
C LYS A 117 18.51 -22.44 13.11
N VAL A 118 17.72 -23.52 13.07
CA VAL A 118 16.30 -23.48 13.40
C VAL A 118 16.15 -23.30 14.91
N GLU A 119 15.60 -22.16 15.34
CA GLU A 119 15.24 -21.92 16.75
C GLU A 119 13.88 -22.51 17.08
N SER A 120 12.92 -22.42 16.14
CA SER A 120 11.61 -23.01 16.32
C SER A 120 10.97 -23.42 14.99
N LEU A 121 10.16 -24.47 15.04
CA LEU A 121 9.32 -24.93 13.95
C LEU A 121 7.94 -25.26 14.54
N GLN A 122 6.92 -24.56 14.08
CA GLN A 122 5.56 -24.66 14.61
C GLN A 122 4.57 -24.96 13.49
N ARG A 123 3.75 -25.99 13.66
CA ARG A 123 2.59 -26.22 12.79
C ARG A 123 1.56 -25.13 13.05
N LEU A 124 1.07 -24.50 12.00
CA LEU A 124 0.01 -23.50 12.11
C LEU A 124 -1.33 -24.19 12.46
N PRO A 125 -2.21 -23.54 13.25
CA PRO A 125 -3.53 -24.06 13.54
C PRO A 125 -4.33 -24.36 12.26
N GLU A 126 -5.16 -25.38 12.30
CA GLU A 126 -6.03 -25.74 11.17
C GLU A 126 -6.87 -24.53 10.71
N GLY A 127 -6.91 -24.30 9.40
CA GLY A 127 -7.59 -23.15 8.80
C GLY A 127 -6.78 -21.87 8.75
N THR A 128 -5.55 -21.86 9.26
CA THR A 128 -4.62 -20.74 9.08
C THR A 128 -3.97 -20.85 7.70
N GLN A 129 -4.17 -19.86 6.84
CA GLN A 129 -3.66 -19.87 5.47
C GLN A 129 -2.66 -18.70 5.28
N PRO A 130 -1.38 -18.98 5.01
CA PRO A 130 -0.42 -17.98 4.50
C PRO A 130 -0.85 -17.34 3.17
N GLN A 131 -0.22 -16.22 2.78
CA GLN A 131 -0.47 -15.47 1.54
C GLN A 131 -0.57 -16.37 0.30
N ILE A 132 -1.43 -16.06 -0.65
CA ILE A 132 -1.45 -16.71 -1.97
C ILE A 132 -0.26 -16.18 -2.78
N THR A 133 0.66 -17.05 -3.18
CA THR A 133 1.88 -16.62 -3.88
C THR A 133 1.63 -16.34 -5.37
N VAL A 134 2.53 -15.59 -6.02
CA VAL A 134 2.50 -15.37 -7.48
C VAL A 134 2.46 -16.70 -8.25
N GLU A 135 3.19 -17.72 -7.79
CA GLU A 135 3.17 -19.05 -8.41
C GLU A 135 1.80 -19.74 -8.31
N GLU A 136 1.08 -19.56 -7.19
CA GLU A 136 -0.29 -20.07 -7.03
C GLU A 136 -1.30 -19.33 -7.91
N LEU A 137 -1.14 -18.02 -8.09
CA LEU A 137 -1.99 -17.20 -8.97
C LEU A 137 -1.82 -17.63 -10.44
N ILE A 138 -0.58 -17.84 -10.89
CA ILE A 138 -0.28 -18.36 -12.25
C ILE A 138 -0.80 -19.80 -12.42
N HIS A 139 -0.67 -20.62 -11.37
CA HIS A 139 -1.17 -21.98 -11.41
C HIS A 139 -2.71 -22.02 -11.53
N CYS A 140 -3.42 -21.07 -10.91
CA CYS A 140 -4.88 -20.96 -10.98
C CYS A 140 -5.38 -20.93 -12.43
N GLU A 141 -4.80 -20.05 -13.27
CA GLU A 141 -5.14 -19.98 -14.70
C GLU A 141 -4.89 -21.32 -15.40
N THR A 142 -3.77 -21.97 -15.11
CA THR A 142 -3.41 -23.25 -15.71
C THR A 142 -4.43 -24.34 -15.34
N VAL A 143 -4.90 -24.36 -14.09
CA VAL A 143 -5.90 -25.33 -13.62
C VAL A 143 -7.23 -25.12 -14.35
N VAL A 144 -7.76 -23.90 -14.36
CA VAL A 144 -9.09 -23.65 -14.96
C VAL A 144 -9.09 -23.78 -16.47
N ARG A 145 -8.01 -23.38 -17.16
CA ARG A 145 -7.87 -23.54 -18.62
C ARG A 145 -7.91 -25.01 -19.04
N ASN A 146 -7.41 -25.91 -18.21
CA ASN A 146 -7.33 -27.35 -18.50
C ASN A 146 -8.49 -28.17 -17.91
N ASP A 147 -9.40 -27.57 -17.15
CA ASP A 147 -10.52 -28.28 -16.56
C ASP A 147 -11.62 -28.58 -17.60
N PRO A 148 -12.03 -29.85 -17.79
CA PRO A 148 -13.02 -30.21 -18.81
C PRO A 148 -14.40 -29.56 -18.62
N LYS A 149 -14.81 -29.28 -17.37
CA LYS A 149 -16.11 -28.64 -17.11
C LYS A 149 -16.04 -27.15 -17.47
N VAL A 150 -14.96 -26.48 -17.10
CA VAL A 150 -14.71 -25.09 -17.47
C VAL A 150 -14.67 -24.93 -19.00
N GLN A 151 -13.94 -25.80 -19.71
CA GLN A 151 -13.90 -25.81 -21.18
C GLN A 151 -15.28 -26.03 -21.81
N ALA A 152 -16.07 -26.97 -21.29
CA ALA A 152 -17.42 -27.23 -21.77
C ALA A 152 -18.36 -26.03 -21.57
N LEU A 153 -18.24 -25.32 -20.44
CA LEU A 153 -19.03 -24.13 -20.14
C LEU A 153 -18.60 -22.92 -20.97
N ALA A 154 -17.30 -22.72 -21.19
CA ALA A 154 -16.75 -21.68 -22.05
C ALA A 154 -17.18 -21.88 -23.52
N LYS A 155 -17.17 -23.12 -24.01
CA LYS A 155 -17.61 -23.44 -25.38
C LYS A 155 -19.08 -23.07 -25.65
N GLN A 156 -19.95 -23.15 -24.64
CA GLN A 156 -21.37 -22.75 -24.79
C GLN A 156 -21.55 -21.26 -25.07
N VAL A 157 -20.55 -20.44 -24.73
CA VAL A 157 -20.53 -19.00 -24.96
C VAL A 157 -19.51 -18.60 -26.03
N GLY A 158 -19.06 -19.57 -26.84
CA GLY A 158 -18.20 -19.33 -28.00
C GLY A 158 -16.71 -19.17 -27.69
N VAL A 159 -16.26 -19.54 -26.50
CA VAL A 159 -14.85 -19.42 -26.07
C VAL A 159 -14.14 -20.76 -26.14
N GLU A 160 -13.04 -20.82 -26.89
CA GLU A 160 -12.21 -22.02 -27.05
C GLU A 160 -11.23 -22.18 -25.87
N PRO A 161 -10.75 -23.41 -25.55
CA PRO A 161 -9.88 -23.65 -24.41
C PRO A 161 -8.64 -22.76 -24.33
N HIS A 162 -7.98 -22.49 -25.46
CA HIS A 162 -6.78 -21.65 -25.51
C HIS A 162 -7.05 -20.16 -25.30
N GLN A 163 -8.32 -19.75 -25.38
CA GLN A 163 -8.79 -18.38 -25.15
C GLN A 163 -9.21 -18.16 -23.69
N ILE A 164 -9.24 -19.20 -22.85
CA ILE A 164 -9.60 -19.07 -21.43
C ILE A 164 -8.40 -18.55 -20.65
N PHE A 165 -8.59 -17.44 -19.97
CA PHE A 165 -7.62 -16.79 -19.08
C PHE A 165 -8.31 -16.46 -17.77
N ALA A 166 -7.52 -16.31 -16.71
CA ALA A 166 -8.08 -16.10 -15.39
C ALA A 166 -7.17 -15.27 -14.49
N ASP A 167 -7.78 -14.34 -13.77
CA ASP A 167 -7.17 -13.78 -12.57
C ASP A 167 -7.51 -14.71 -11.40
N GLY A 168 -6.49 -15.36 -10.84
CA GLY A 168 -6.61 -16.09 -9.59
C GLY A 168 -6.74 -15.10 -8.43
N TRP A 169 -7.77 -15.28 -7.60
CA TRP A 169 -8.02 -14.45 -6.43
C TRP A 169 -8.13 -15.33 -5.20
N ALA A 170 -7.69 -14.85 -4.05
CA ALA A 170 -8.07 -15.47 -2.78
C ALA A 170 -9.59 -15.59 -2.73
N ILE A 171 -10.11 -16.69 -2.18
CA ILE A 171 -11.57 -16.89 -2.07
C ILE A 171 -12.23 -15.82 -1.17
N GLY A 172 -11.44 -15.11 -0.36
CA GLY A 172 -11.91 -14.20 0.68
C GLY A 172 -12.61 -14.98 1.79
N TRP A 173 -13.92 -15.18 1.62
CA TRP A 173 -14.76 -15.93 2.54
C TRP A 173 -15.74 -16.84 1.79
N ASP A 174 -15.81 -18.10 2.20
CA ASP A 174 -16.87 -19.01 1.78
C ASP A 174 -17.06 -20.12 2.83
N ASP A 175 -18.15 -20.07 3.59
CA ASP A 175 -18.43 -21.05 4.66
C ASP A 175 -18.82 -22.42 4.14
N ARG A 176 -19.15 -22.53 2.85
CA ARG A 176 -19.53 -23.79 2.22
C ARG A 176 -18.37 -24.79 2.21
N PHE A 177 -17.14 -24.29 2.15
CA PHE A 177 -15.95 -25.13 2.10
C PHE A 177 -15.33 -25.34 3.49
N PRO A 178 -14.71 -26.51 3.73
CA PRO A 178 -13.90 -26.75 4.92
C PRO A 178 -12.75 -25.75 5.05
N LYS A 179 -12.46 -25.32 6.29
CA LYS A 179 -11.36 -24.40 6.59
C LYS A 179 -9.99 -24.96 6.22
N SER A 180 -9.85 -26.28 6.20
CA SER A 180 -8.61 -26.97 5.86
C SER A 180 -8.23 -26.86 4.39
N GLN A 181 -9.16 -26.52 3.50
CA GLN A 181 -8.87 -26.33 2.08
C GLN A 181 -8.29 -24.94 1.82
N ARG A 182 -7.31 -24.87 0.92
CA ARG A 182 -6.68 -23.62 0.49
C ARG A 182 -7.25 -23.21 -0.86
N LEU A 183 -8.01 -22.12 -0.89
CA LEU A 183 -8.95 -21.86 -1.97
C LEU A 183 -8.66 -20.55 -2.70
N GLN A 184 -8.79 -20.61 -4.02
CA GLN A 184 -8.87 -19.45 -4.88
C GLN A 184 -10.19 -19.46 -5.66
N GLN A 185 -10.70 -18.28 -6.01
CA GLN A 185 -11.70 -18.11 -7.05
C GLN A 185 -11.02 -17.60 -8.33
N ALA A 186 -11.44 -18.10 -9.49
CA ALA A 186 -10.90 -17.70 -10.77
C ALA A 186 -11.88 -16.74 -11.46
N LEU A 187 -11.48 -15.49 -11.64
CA LEU A 187 -12.24 -14.52 -12.43
C LEU A 187 -11.87 -14.72 -13.89
N LEU A 188 -12.81 -15.23 -14.68
CA LEU A 188 -12.53 -15.69 -16.04
C LEU A 188 -12.74 -14.59 -17.08
N PHE A 189 -11.85 -14.60 -18.07
CA PHE A 189 -11.89 -13.74 -19.24
C PHE A 189 -11.53 -14.53 -20.50
N ALA A 190 -12.00 -14.08 -21.65
CA ALA A 190 -11.53 -14.55 -22.94
C ALA A 190 -10.39 -13.66 -23.46
N ARG A 191 -9.51 -14.22 -24.30
CA ARG A 191 -8.50 -13.45 -25.02
C ARG A 191 -8.43 -13.94 -26.47
N TYR A 192 -8.67 -13.06 -27.43
CA TYR A 192 -8.77 -13.42 -28.85
C TYR A 192 -7.48 -13.17 -29.63
N SER A 193 -6.57 -12.35 -29.08
CA SER A 193 -5.22 -12.14 -29.63
C SER A 193 -4.15 -12.15 -28.53
N GLN A 194 -2.87 -12.30 -28.88
CA GLN A 194 -1.79 -12.43 -27.88
C GLN A 194 -1.72 -11.25 -26.88
N HIS A 195 -2.03 -10.04 -27.35
CA HIS A 195 -1.87 -8.77 -26.63
C HIS A 195 -3.19 -8.05 -26.35
N ASP A 196 -4.32 -8.70 -26.67
CA ASP A 196 -5.68 -8.22 -26.40
C ASP A 196 -5.82 -7.75 -24.95
N ASN A 197 -6.58 -6.68 -24.74
CA ASN A 197 -7.06 -6.32 -23.41
C ASN A 197 -7.98 -7.43 -22.87
N LEU A 198 -7.42 -8.26 -22.00
CA LEU A 198 -8.10 -9.37 -21.35
C LEU A 198 -9.45 -8.98 -20.72
N TYR A 199 -9.49 -7.81 -20.08
CA TYR A 199 -10.64 -7.36 -19.32
C TYR A 199 -11.83 -6.97 -20.20
N ALA A 200 -11.62 -6.79 -21.51
CA ALA A 200 -12.71 -6.48 -22.43
C ALA A 200 -13.67 -7.66 -22.67
N HIS A 201 -13.30 -8.85 -22.21
CA HIS A 201 -14.02 -10.09 -22.53
C HIS A 201 -14.37 -10.93 -21.28
N PRO A 202 -15.04 -10.38 -20.25
CA PRO A 202 -15.39 -11.14 -19.05
C PRO A 202 -16.36 -12.30 -19.36
N LEU A 203 -16.21 -13.41 -18.64
CA LEU A 203 -17.08 -14.59 -18.71
C LEU A 203 -18.14 -14.58 -17.59
N ASP A 204 -19.19 -15.40 -17.75
CA ASP A 204 -20.40 -15.40 -16.91
C ASP A 204 -20.42 -16.42 -15.74
N PHE A 205 -19.26 -16.98 -15.39
CA PHE A 205 -19.14 -17.95 -14.31
C PHE A 205 -17.79 -17.88 -13.59
N VAL A 206 -17.77 -18.32 -12.33
CA VAL A 206 -16.61 -18.18 -11.42
C VAL A 206 -16.25 -19.55 -10.83
N PRO A 207 -15.21 -20.23 -11.36
CA PRO A 207 -14.67 -21.45 -10.77
C PRO A 207 -14.03 -21.19 -9.40
N VAL A 208 -14.12 -22.17 -8.51
CA VAL A 208 -13.36 -22.25 -7.25
C VAL A 208 -12.38 -23.40 -7.36
N ILE A 209 -11.12 -23.15 -7.02
CA ILE A 209 -10.05 -24.15 -7.06
C ILE A 209 -9.50 -24.44 -5.66
N ASP A 210 -9.07 -25.69 -5.46
CA ASP A 210 -8.19 -26.07 -4.37
C ASP A 210 -6.74 -25.90 -4.84
N SER A 211 -6.03 -24.94 -4.26
CA SER A 211 -4.70 -24.50 -4.72
C SER A 211 -3.62 -25.54 -4.44
N LEU A 212 -3.75 -26.33 -3.37
CA LEU A 212 -2.80 -27.40 -3.06
C LEU A 212 -3.06 -28.63 -3.93
N ALA A 213 -4.33 -28.96 -4.16
CA ALA A 213 -4.70 -30.10 -4.99
C ALA A 213 -4.64 -29.82 -6.51
N GLY A 214 -4.56 -28.55 -6.93
CA GLY A 214 -4.49 -28.15 -8.33
C GLY A 214 -5.73 -28.52 -9.14
N LYS A 215 -6.93 -28.35 -8.57
CA LYS A 215 -8.19 -28.80 -9.21
C LYS A 215 -9.34 -27.83 -9.01
N VAL A 216 -10.23 -27.76 -10.00
CA VAL A 216 -11.55 -27.10 -9.86
C VAL A 216 -12.44 -27.97 -8.97
N ILE A 217 -13.00 -27.37 -7.92
CA ILE A 217 -13.86 -28.06 -6.95
C ILE A 217 -15.32 -27.61 -7.02
N HIS A 218 -15.59 -26.40 -7.52
CA HIS A 218 -16.93 -25.86 -7.69
C HIS A 218 -16.97 -24.78 -8.77
N ILE A 219 -18.14 -24.46 -9.30
CA ILE A 219 -18.35 -23.37 -10.26
C ILE A 219 -19.62 -22.61 -9.87
N ASP A 220 -19.50 -21.32 -9.60
CA ASP A 220 -20.62 -20.44 -9.26
C ASP A 220 -21.09 -19.66 -10.50
N PHE A 221 -22.41 -19.50 -10.63
CA PHE A 221 -23.06 -18.63 -11.61
C PHE A 221 -23.78 -17.50 -10.89
N PRO A 222 -23.40 -16.23 -11.13
CA PRO A 222 -24.10 -15.09 -10.55
C PRO A 222 -25.51 -14.92 -11.13
N PRO A 223 -26.52 -14.59 -10.31
CA PRO A 223 -27.85 -14.20 -10.79
C PRO A 223 -27.80 -12.86 -11.57
N SER A 224 -28.92 -12.45 -12.16
CA SER A 224 -29.05 -11.19 -12.92
C SER A 224 -30.07 -10.26 -12.30
N TRP A 225 -29.87 -8.95 -12.41
CA TRP A 225 -30.92 -7.96 -12.10
C TRP A 225 -31.88 -7.79 -13.28
N ARG A 226 -33.15 -7.46 -13.01
CA ARG A 226 -34.21 -7.29 -14.02
C ARG A 226 -35.05 -6.05 -13.72
N GLU A 227 -35.44 -5.33 -14.75
CA GLU A 227 -36.42 -4.23 -14.66
C GLU A 227 -37.79 -4.76 -14.23
N LYS A 228 -38.40 -4.11 -13.23
CA LYS A 228 -39.78 -4.40 -12.76
C LYS A 228 -40.76 -3.27 -13.09
N GLY A 229 -40.31 -2.24 -13.82
CA GLY A 229 -41.04 -1.00 -14.08
C GLY A 229 -40.83 0.07 -13.00
N GLU A 230 -41.12 1.33 -13.35
CA GLU A 230 -40.96 2.51 -12.48
C GLU A 230 -39.53 2.70 -11.92
N GLY A 231 -38.51 2.28 -12.66
CA GLY A 231 -37.10 2.39 -12.24
C GLY A 231 -36.72 1.45 -11.09
N ARG A 232 -37.54 0.44 -10.80
CA ARG A 232 -37.24 -0.59 -9.80
C ARG A 232 -36.60 -1.80 -10.47
N VAL A 233 -35.63 -2.38 -9.78
CA VAL A 233 -34.94 -3.60 -10.22
C VAL A 233 -35.17 -4.73 -9.21
N GLU A 234 -35.24 -5.96 -9.71
CA GLU A 234 -35.34 -7.17 -8.90
C GLU A 234 -34.28 -8.21 -9.32
N LEU A 235 -33.76 -8.95 -8.35
CA LEU A 235 -32.81 -10.02 -8.61
C LEU A 235 -33.55 -11.25 -9.17
N SER A 236 -32.95 -11.97 -10.12
CA SER A 236 -33.51 -13.20 -10.70
C SER A 236 -33.70 -14.34 -9.69
N MET A 237 -33.07 -14.19 -8.52
CA MET A 237 -33.20 -15.04 -7.34
C MET A 237 -33.82 -14.25 -6.18
N SER A 238 -34.56 -14.94 -5.32
CA SER A 238 -35.14 -14.35 -4.10
C SER A 238 -34.13 -14.09 -2.97
N THR A 239 -32.87 -14.48 -3.15
CA THR A 239 -31.82 -14.41 -2.14
C THR A 239 -30.46 -14.08 -2.74
N THR A 240 -29.61 -13.42 -1.95
CA THR A 240 -28.19 -13.20 -2.24
C THR A 240 -27.28 -14.21 -1.56
N GLN A 241 -27.86 -15.23 -0.91
CA GLN A 241 -27.09 -16.26 -0.20
C GLN A 241 -26.34 -17.20 -1.15
N PRO A 242 -25.15 -17.69 -0.73
CA PRO A 242 -24.45 -18.74 -1.45
C PRO A 242 -25.31 -20.00 -1.58
N GLN A 243 -25.30 -20.61 -2.77
CA GLN A 243 -26.02 -21.87 -3.01
C GLN A 243 -25.24 -23.06 -2.44
N PRO A 244 -25.91 -24.12 -1.95
CA PRO A 244 -25.24 -25.34 -1.47
C PRO A 244 -24.29 -25.94 -2.52
N LEU A 245 -23.16 -26.52 -2.09
CA LEU A 245 -22.17 -27.11 -3.02
C LEU A 245 -22.71 -28.30 -3.82
N SER A 246 -23.79 -28.94 -3.34
CA SER A 246 -24.48 -30.03 -4.03
C SER A 246 -25.26 -29.57 -5.28
N ASP A 247 -25.57 -28.29 -5.34
CA ASP A 247 -26.51 -27.76 -6.33
C ASP A 247 -25.77 -27.29 -7.57
N ASN A 248 -26.40 -27.44 -8.73
CA ASN A 248 -25.94 -26.77 -9.94
C ASN A 248 -26.38 -25.31 -9.87
N SER A 249 -25.42 -24.39 -9.70
CA SER A 249 -25.70 -22.96 -9.54
C SER A 249 -26.33 -22.33 -10.79
N PHE A 250 -26.11 -22.87 -11.99
CA PHE A 250 -26.59 -22.25 -13.24
C PHE A 250 -28.13 -22.22 -13.39
N PRO A 251 -28.88 -23.36 -13.30
CA PRO A 251 -30.34 -23.32 -13.37
C PRO A 251 -30.98 -22.41 -12.31
N VAL A 252 -30.35 -22.34 -11.13
CA VAL A 252 -30.85 -21.56 -9.99
C VAL A 252 -30.60 -20.06 -10.18
N ALA A 253 -29.48 -19.67 -10.78
CA ALA A 253 -29.18 -18.28 -11.13
C ALA A 253 -30.25 -17.66 -12.04
N ASN A 254 -31.03 -18.49 -12.75
CA ASN A 254 -32.15 -18.07 -13.60
C ASN A 254 -31.71 -16.97 -14.58
N ARG A 255 -30.58 -17.20 -15.23
CA ARG A 255 -29.93 -16.26 -16.16
C ARG A 255 -29.59 -17.01 -17.44
N ALA A 256 -29.78 -16.38 -18.59
CA ALA A 256 -29.29 -16.93 -19.85
C ALA A 256 -27.76 -16.88 -19.87
N ARG A 257 -27.11 -17.80 -20.61
CA ARG A 257 -25.66 -17.72 -20.82
C ARG A 257 -25.34 -16.46 -21.62
N ILE A 258 -24.28 -15.75 -21.23
CA ILE A 258 -23.89 -14.49 -21.88
C ILE A 258 -22.52 -14.66 -22.54
N PRO A 259 -22.42 -14.48 -23.86
CA PRO A 259 -21.13 -14.44 -24.52
C PRO A 259 -20.32 -13.23 -24.05
N PRO A 260 -19.00 -13.36 -23.88
CA PRO A 260 -18.15 -12.21 -23.63
C PRO A 260 -18.31 -11.20 -24.79
N PRO A 261 -18.24 -9.89 -24.52
CA PRO A 261 -18.13 -8.88 -25.58
C PRO A 261 -16.98 -9.21 -26.53
N LEU A 262 -17.08 -8.81 -27.79
CA LEU A 262 -16.03 -9.06 -28.79
C LEU A 262 -15.22 -7.81 -29.16
N THR A 263 -15.68 -6.62 -28.73
CA THR A 263 -14.94 -5.37 -28.93
C THR A 263 -13.70 -5.41 -28.03
N PRO A 264 -12.48 -5.25 -28.57
CA PRO A 264 -11.25 -5.52 -27.81
C PRO A 264 -10.92 -4.44 -26.79
N HIS A 265 -11.38 -3.19 -26.98
CA HIS A 265 -11.07 -2.06 -26.08
C HIS A 265 -9.58 -2.00 -25.69
N ASP A 266 -8.69 -2.13 -26.69
CA ASP A 266 -7.25 -2.08 -26.48
C ASP A 266 -6.76 -0.67 -26.13
N PHE A 267 -5.63 -0.61 -25.43
CA PHE A 267 -4.96 0.63 -25.01
C PHE A 267 -3.50 0.72 -25.50
N LEU A 268 -2.99 -0.32 -26.15
CA LEU A 268 -1.67 -0.28 -26.78
C LEU A 268 -1.78 0.44 -28.13
N PRO A 269 -0.93 1.44 -28.44
CA PRO A 269 -1.08 2.24 -29.66
C PRO A 269 -1.16 1.42 -30.95
N ASP A 270 -0.36 0.35 -31.07
CA ASP A 270 -0.35 -0.52 -32.25
C ASP A 270 -1.63 -1.37 -32.39
N LEU A 271 -2.33 -1.63 -31.29
CA LEU A 271 -3.63 -2.33 -31.29
C LEU A 271 -4.78 -1.35 -31.51
N MET A 272 -4.71 -0.15 -30.92
CA MET A 272 -5.67 0.92 -31.15
C MET A 272 -5.70 1.35 -32.63
N GLU A 273 -4.53 1.49 -33.26
CA GLU A 273 -4.43 1.79 -34.70
C GLU A 273 -5.01 0.66 -35.57
N LYS A 274 -4.87 -0.61 -35.17
CA LYS A 274 -5.49 -1.76 -35.86
C LYS A 274 -7.00 -1.76 -35.72
N ALA A 275 -7.53 -1.36 -34.55
CA ALA A 275 -8.96 -1.34 -34.27
C ALA A 275 -9.67 -0.12 -34.87
N ASP A 276 -9.01 1.04 -34.89
CA ASP A 276 -9.49 2.29 -35.47
C ASP A 276 -8.38 2.95 -36.32
N PRO A 277 -8.45 2.83 -37.66
CA PRO A 277 -7.46 3.43 -38.57
C PRO A 277 -7.40 4.98 -38.52
N THR A 278 -8.34 5.63 -37.83
CA THR A 278 -8.33 7.08 -37.62
C THR A 278 -7.59 7.50 -36.35
N TYR A 279 -7.24 6.54 -35.48
CA TYR A 279 -6.43 6.78 -34.30
C TYR A 279 -5.05 7.32 -34.69
N LYS A 280 -4.63 8.37 -33.99
CA LYS A 280 -3.25 8.82 -33.98
C LYS A 280 -2.88 9.33 -32.60
N GLU A 281 -1.65 9.07 -32.19
CA GLU A 281 -1.09 9.70 -31.00
C GLU A 281 -1.00 11.23 -31.19
N ARG A 282 -0.95 11.96 -30.07
CA ARG A 282 -0.82 13.42 -30.09
C ARG A 282 0.58 13.81 -30.56
N ASP A 283 0.65 14.72 -31.53
CA ASP A 283 1.89 15.22 -32.15
C ASP A 283 2.31 16.62 -31.62
N ASP A 284 1.55 17.16 -30.67
CA ASP A 284 1.73 18.50 -30.11
C ASP A 284 2.55 18.54 -28.80
N LEU A 285 2.78 17.39 -28.15
CA LEU A 285 3.62 17.29 -26.94
C LEU A 285 5.09 17.58 -27.27
N LYS A 286 5.68 18.53 -26.54
CA LYS A 286 7.11 18.87 -26.65
C LYS A 286 7.89 18.19 -25.52
N PRO A 287 9.12 17.71 -25.76
CA PRO A 287 9.91 17.05 -24.72
C PRO A 287 10.13 17.94 -23.49
N LEU A 288 10.00 17.34 -22.30
CA LEU A 288 10.36 17.92 -21.01
C LEU A 288 11.48 17.11 -20.40
N HIS A 289 12.68 17.68 -20.32
CA HIS A 289 13.86 17.00 -19.78
C HIS A 289 14.18 17.45 -18.35
N VAL A 290 14.25 16.49 -17.42
CA VAL A 290 14.73 16.70 -16.05
C VAL A 290 16.19 16.29 -15.97
N VAL A 291 17.10 17.24 -15.78
CA VAL A 291 18.55 17.00 -15.81
C VAL A 291 19.22 17.54 -14.55
N GLN A 292 20.03 16.69 -13.91
CA GLN A 292 20.88 17.06 -12.78
C GLN A 292 22.37 16.98 -13.17
N PRO A 293 22.94 18.05 -13.74
CA PRO A 293 24.27 18.02 -14.36
C PRO A 293 25.39 17.70 -13.36
N GLU A 294 25.24 18.11 -12.10
CA GLU A 294 26.22 17.90 -11.03
C GLU A 294 25.95 16.65 -10.18
N GLY A 295 24.97 15.84 -10.58
CA GLY A 295 24.54 14.67 -9.80
C GLY A 295 23.38 15.00 -8.86
N VAL A 296 23.05 14.01 -8.01
CA VAL A 296 21.97 14.11 -7.02
C VAL A 296 22.49 14.67 -5.70
N SER A 297 21.59 15.19 -4.88
CA SER A 297 21.88 15.81 -3.58
C SER A 297 21.66 14.87 -2.40
N PHE A 298 21.23 13.64 -2.67
CA PHE A 298 21.17 12.56 -1.69
C PHE A 298 22.39 11.65 -1.82
N THR A 299 22.75 10.98 -0.74
CA THR A 299 23.76 9.91 -0.74
C THR A 299 23.15 8.63 -0.23
N MET A 300 23.73 7.50 -0.67
CA MET A 300 23.33 6.16 -0.27
C MET A 300 24.54 5.41 0.26
N LYS A 301 24.37 4.76 1.41
CA LYS A 301 25.31 3.76 1.94
C LYS A 301 24.53 2.48 2.25
N GLY A 302 24.64 1.49 1.36
CA GLY A 302 23.74 0.34 1.37
C GLY A 302 22.30 0.82 1.27
N HIS A 303 21.51 0.52 2.30
CA HIS A 303 20.10 0.93 2.41
C HIS A 303 19.88 2.23 3.21
N VAL A 304 20.94 2.91 3.66
CA VAL A 304 20.83 4.18 4.41
C VAL A 304 20.94 5.36 3.46
N LEU A 305 19.93 6.23 3.51
CA LEU A 305 19.82 7.44 2.72
C LEU A 305 20.10 8.68 3.58
N GLU A 306 20.86 9.63 3.05
CA GLU A 306 20.99 10.99 3.59
C GLU A 306 20.63 12.04 2.54
N TRP A 307 19.74 12.97 2.88
CA TRP A 307 19.31 14.03 1.97
C TRP A 307 18.79 15.24 2.72
N GLN A 308 19.32 16.44 2.46
CA GLN A 308 18.78 17.71 2.99
C GLN A 308 18.41 17.65 4.49
N LYS A 309 19.35 17.19 5.32
CA LYS A 309 19.25 16.95 6.78
C LYS A 309 18.46 15.71 7.21
N TRP A 310 17.72 15.05 6.31
CA TRP A 310 17.11 13.76 6.58
C TRP A 310 18.15 12.63 6.58
N ASN A 311 17.97 11.67 7.48
CA ASN A 311 18.64 10.37 7.45
C ASN A 311 17.60 9.26 7.73
N MET A 312 17.61 8.19 6.93
CA MET A 312 16.67 7.06 7.07
C MET A 312 17.23 5.77 6.46
N HIS A 313 16.70 4.63 6.92
CA HIS A 313 16.90 3.31 6.30
C HIS A 313 15.73 2.96 5.39
N ILE A 314 16.01 2.39 4.21
CA ILE A 314 15.01 2.01 3.20
C ILE A 314 15.08 0.50 2.98
N ALA A 315 14.09 -0.24 3.47
CA ALA A 315 14.00 -1.69 3.32
C ALA A 315 12.93 -2.10 2.30
N TYR A 316 13.10 -3.30 1.77
CA TYR A 316 12.09 -4.01 0.99
C TYR A 316 11.55 -5.19 1.80
N ASN A 317 10.22 -5.40 1.78
CA ASN A 317 9.52 -6.49 2.43
C ASN A 317 8.53 -7.14 1.45
N HIS A 318 8.45 -8.48 1.44
CA HIS A 318 7.54 -9.22 0.54
C HIS A 318 6.06 -8.83 0.69
N ARG A 319 5.63 -8.46 1.91
CA ARG A 319 4.25 -8.08 2.21
C ARG A 319 4.01 -6.58 2.06
N GLU A 320 4.82 -5.77 2.74
CA GLU A 320 4.64 -4.32 2.78
C GLU A 320 5.40 -3.58 1.69
N GLY A 321 6.13 -4.21 0.76
CA GLY A 321 6.93 -3.45 -0.20
C GLY A 321 7.96 -2.54 0.49
N ILE A 322 7.82 -1.21 0.33
CA ILE A 322 8.70 -0.22 0.96
C ILE A 322 8.45 -0.15 2.49
N VAL A 323 9.54 -0.24 3.25
CA VAL A 323 9.53 0.05 4.69
C VAL A 323 10.63 1.06 4.99
N LEU A 324 10.24 2.26 5.46
CA LEU A 324 11.18 3.28 5.91
C LEU A 324 11.38 3.16 7.41
N SER A 325 12.64 3.17 7.85
CA SER A 325 12.97 3.04 9.26
C SER A 325 13.97 4.08 9.73
N THR A 326 14.03 4.29 11.05
CA THR A 326 15.01 5.15 11.73
C THR A 326 15.10 6.54 11.12
N ILE A 327 13.95 7.15 10.83
CA ILE A 327 13.84 8.47 10.21
C ILE A 327 14.23 9.53 11.24
N THR A 328 15.28 10.28 10.93
CA THR A 328 15.80 11.37 11.75
C THR A 328 16.02 12.63 10.94
N TYR A 329 16.12 13.78 11.62
CA TYR A 329 16.44 15.06 11.03
C TYR A 329 17.60 15.72 11.78
N ASN A 330 18.59 16.22 11.04
CA ASN A 330 19.71 16.99 11.59
C ASN A 330 19.31 18.47 11.75
N ASP A 331 18.92 18.83 12.97
CA ASP A 331 18.56 20.19 13.35
C ASP A 331 19.80 20.91 13.90
N HIS A 332 20.57 21.52 13.00
CA HIS A 332 21.77 22.31 13.34
C HIS A 332 22.82 21.56 14.18
N GLY A 333 23.02 20.27 13.90
CA GLY A 333 23.97 19.38 14.58
C GLY A 333 23.32 18.44 15.62
N GLU A 334 22.07 18.71 16.03
CA GLU A 334 21.28 17.78 16.84
C GLU A 334 20.56 16.78 15.94
N ILE A 335 20.86 15.48 16.07
CA ILE A 335 20.10 14.43 15.39
C ILE A 335 18.82 14.18 16.17
N ARG A 336 17.69 14.57 15.58
CA ARG A 336 16.37 14.50 16.19
C ARG A 336 15.56 13.37 15.57
N PRO A 337 15.23 12.31 16.33
CA PRO A 337 14.42 11.22 15.83
C PRO A 337 12.96 11.64 15.58
N ILE A 338 12.36 11.10 14.51
CA ILE A 338 10.99 11.42 14.09
C ILE A 338 10.13 10.15 14.08
N PHE A 339 10.40 9.20 13.17
CA PHE A 339 9.65 7.94 13.08
C PHE A 339 10.61 6.75 13.06
N TYR A 340 10.39 5.76 13.92
CA TYR A 340 11.17 4.53 13.92
C TYR A 340 10.83 3.70 12.70
N ARG A 341 9.55 3.65 12.32
CA ARG A 341 9.09 2.88 11.15
C ARG A 341 7.85 3.50 10.51
N LEU A 342 7.83 3.53 9.18
CA LEU A 342 6.74 4.03 8.35
C LEU A 342 6.50 3.09 7.17
N SER A 343 5.28 2.59 7.01
CA SER A 343 4.90 1.67 5.93
C SER A 343 3.38 1.70 5.64
N ILE A 344 2.96 1.11 4.53
CA ILE A 344 1.56 0.75 4.29
C ILE A 344 1.41 -0.72 4.69
N ALA A 345 0.75 -0.96 5.82
CA ALA A 345 0.73 -2.27 6.48
C ALA A 345 -0.36 -3.21 5.97
N GLU A 346 -1.48 -2.65 5.49
CA GLU A 346 -2.59 -3.43 4.96
C GLU A 346 -3.42 -2.60 4.00
N MET A 347 -4.23 -3.29 3.18
CA MET A 347 -5.34 -2.68 2.48
C MET A 347 -6.51 -3.64 2.37
N ALA A 348 -7.70 -3.12 2.04
CA ALA A 348 -8.90 -3.89 1.76
C ALA A 348 -9.68 -3.23 0.61
N VAL A 349 -10.13 -4.04 -0.36
CA VAL A 349 -10.85 -3.55 -1.56
C VAL A 349 -12.26 -4.14 -1.67
N PRO A 350 -13.20 -3.77 -0.77
CA PRO A 350 -14.55 -4.35 -0.78
C PRO A 350 -15.40 -3.84 -1.96
N TYR A 351 -15.97 -4.79 -2.71
CA TYR A 351 -16.96 -4.52 -3.75
C TYR A 351 -18.39 -4.48 -3.20
N GLY A 352 -19.24 -3.67 -3.82
CA GLY A 352 -20.59 -3.35 -3.35
C GLY A 352 -21.73 -4.20 -3.93
N ALA A 353 -21.45 -5.09 -4.88
CA ALA A 353 -22.47 -5.96 -5.48
C ALA A 353 -22.85 -7.10 -4.51
N PRO A 354 -24.11 -7.17 -4.02
CA PRO A 354 -24.52 -8.10 -2.99
C PRO A 354 -24.81 -9.51 -3.53
N GLU A 355 -25.06 -9.67 -4.83
CA GLU A 355 -25.42 -10.96 -5.39
C GLU A 355 -24.25 -11.94 -5.48
N TYR A 356 -24.46 -13.16 -4.97
CA TYR A 356 -23.43 -14.18 -4.90
C TYR A 356 -22.93 -14.59 -6.30
N PRO A 357 -21.60 -14.72 -6.51
CA PRO A 357 -20.50 -14.74 -5.55
C PRO A 357 -19.75 -13.41 -5.38
N HIS A 358 -20.25 -12.30 -5.94
CA HIS A 358 -19.53 -11.02 -5.89
C HIS A 358 -19.20 -10.50 -4.49
N PRO A 359 -19.96 -10.80 -3.41
CA PRO A 359 -19.55 -10.51 -2.06
C PRO A 359 -18.23 -11.13 -1.63
N ARG A 360 -17.64 -12.09 -2.37
CA ARG A 360 -16.28 -12.62 -2.15
C ARG A 360 -15.16 -11.68 -2.62
N LYS A 361 -15.49 -10.63 -3.37
CA LYS A 361 -14.53 -9.63 -3.85
C LYS A 361 -14.32 -8.57 -2.78
N PHE A 362 -13.37 -8.82 -1.89
CA PHE A 362 -12.92 -7.88 -0.85
C PHE A 362 -11.47 -8.18 -0.47
N ALA A 363 -10.61 -8.13 -1.47
CA ALA A 363 -9.22 -8.54 -1.35
C ALA A 363 -8.48 -7.71 -0.29
N PHE A 364 -7.63 -8.37 0.49
CA PHE A 364 -6.68 -7.71 1.37
C PHE A 364 -5.30 -7.77 0.72
N ASP A 365 -5.01 -6.89 -0.24
CA ASP A 365 -3.93 -7.18 -1.19
C ASP A 365 -2.55 -7.37 -0.54
N SER A 366 -2.25 -6.61 0.51
CA SER A 366 -1.04 -6.82 1.32
C SER A 366 -1.09 -8.15 2.06
N GLY A 367 -2.13 -8.40 2.85
CA GLY A 367 -2.25 -9.62 3.64
C GLY A 367 -2.50 -10.92 2.88
N GLU A 368 -3.10 -10.86 1.70
CA GLU A 368 -3.48 -12.01 0.88
C GLU A 368 -2.47 -12.30 -0.23
N TYR A 369 -1.77 -11.31 -0.80
CA TYR A 369 -0.85 -11.50 -1.92
C TYR A 369 0.58 -10.99 -1.63
N GLY A 370 0.68 -9.86 -0.95
CA GLY A 370 1.94 -9.21 -0.60
C GLY A 370 2.41 -8.22 -1.65
N MET A 371 2.44 -6.94 -1.28
CA MET A 371 2.67 -5.81 -2.19
C MET A 371 4.11 -5.76 -2.71
N GLY A 372 5.05 -6.30 -1.94
CA GLY A 372 6.43 -6.51 -2.41
C GLY A 372 6.49 -7.63 -3.44
N SER A 373 5.91 -8.79 -3.14
CA SER A 373 5.87 -9.94 -4.07
C SER A 373 5.21 -9.58 -5.41
N MET A 374 4.26 -8.64 -5.38
CA MET A 374 3.53 -8.10 -6.53
C MET A 374 4.19 -6.86 -7.16
N ALA A 375 5.37 -6.45 -6.69
CA ALA A 375 6.06 -5.26 -7.18
C ALA A 375 6.62 -5.44 -8.59
N ASN A 376 6.62 -4.37 -9.37
CA ASN A 376 7.17 -4.35 -10.72
C ASN A 376 8.69 -4.14 -10.70
N GLU A 377 9.35 -4.56 -11.78
CA GLU A 377 10.71 -4.09 -12.08
C GLU A 377 10.60 -2.79 -12.88
N LEU A 378 11.01 -1.69 -12.25
CA LEU A 378 10.88 -0.34 -12.79
C LEU A 378 11.94 -0.05 -13.87
N SER A 379 11.51 0.56 -14.96
CA SER A 379 12.33 0.93 -16.10
C SER A 379 12.79 2.39 -16.01
N LEU A 380 14.10 2.60 -16.25
CA LEU A 380 14.70 3.94 -16.22
C LEU A 380 14.06 4.84 -17.29
N GLY A 381 13.55 6.01 -16.88
CA GLY A 381 12.99 7.01 -17.77
C GLY A 381 11.53 6.80 -18.18
N CYS A 382 10.88 5.71 -17.73
CA CYS A 382 9.46 5.46 -17.91
C CYS A 382 8.70 5.66 -16.58
N ASP A 383 8.97 4.81 -15.59
CA ASP A 383 8.26 4.84 -14.31
C ASP A 383 8.75 5.97 -13.39
N CYS A 384 10.06 6.26 -13.44
CA CYS A 384 10.69 7.34 -12.67
C CYS A 384 11.56 8.20 -13.60
N LEU A 385 11.33 9.52 -13.58
CA LEU A 385 11.95 10.49 -14.50
C LEU A 385 13.05 11.31 -13.80
N GLY A 386 14.22 11.44 -14.43
CA GLY A 386 15.34 12.23 -13.92
C GLY A 386 16.59 11.39 -13.66
N LYS A 387 17.36 11.72 -12.62
CA LYS A 387 18.49 10.88 -12.16
C LYS A 387 18.05 9.98 -11.03
N ILE A 388 17.96 8.69 -11.32
CA ILE A 388 17.35 7.69 -10.44
C ILE A 388 18.40 6.78 -9.82
N HIS A 389 18.27 6.49 -8.53
CA HIS A 389 18.92 5.39 -7.84
C HIS A 389 17.89 4.28 -7.59
N TYR A 390 18.23 3.03 -7.88
CA TYR A 390 17.35 1.89 -7.64
C TYR A 390 17.89 1.00 -6.54
N LEU A 391 16.99 0.49 -5.70
CA LEU A 391 17.28 -0.62 -4.78
C LEU A 391 16.59 -1.90 -5.28
N PRO A 392 17.26 -3.06 -5.14
CA PRO A 392 16.66 -4.36 -5.44
C PRO A 392 15.81 -4.86 -4.28
N GLY A 393 14.95 -5.85 -4.58
CA GLY A 393 14.18 -6.60 -3.60
C GLY A 393 14.17 -8.07 -3.96
N ALA A 394 13.88 -8.93 -2.97
CA ALA A 394 13.81 -10.36 -3.18
C ALA A 394 12.74 -11.02 -2.31
N TYR A 395 12.11 -12.05 -2.86
CA TYR A 395 11.19 -12.92 -2.14
C TYR A 395 11.49 -14.39 -2.45
N VAL A 396 10.95 -15.31 -1.67
CA VAL A 396 11.19 -16.75 -1.83
C VAL A 396 10.17 -17.37 -2.79
N THR A 397 10.62 -18.27 -3.66
CA THR A 397 9.75 -19.11 -4.50
C THR A 397 9.35 -20.39 -3.76
N HIS A 398 8.37 -21.14 -4.26
CA HIS A 398 7.97 -22.45 -3.73
C HIS A 398 9.15 -23.43 -3.58
N SER A 399 10.13 -23.34 -4.48
CA SER A 399 11.35 -24.14 -4.44
C SER A 399 12.30 -23.76 -3.29
N GLY A 400 12.08 -22.63 -2.64
CA GLY A 400 12.97 -22.08 -1.62
C GLY A 400 14.10 -21.22 -2.19
N THR A 401 14.15 -21.02 -3.51
CA THR A 401 15.13 -20.13 -4.14
C THR A 401 14.64 -18.68 -4.11
N ALA A 402 15.57 -17.74 -4.01
CA ALA A 402 15.28 -16.32 -4.08
C ALA A 402 14.94 -15.86 -5.52
N HIS A 403 13.80 -15.22 -5.67
CA HIS A 403 13.42 -14.44 -6.85
C HIS A 403 13.79 -12.97 -6.62
N VAL A 404 14.59 -12.39 -7.51
CA VAL A 404 15.10 -11.02 -7.38
C VAL A 404 14.41 -10.09 -8.37
N ILE A 405 13.92 -8.96 -7.85
CA ILE A 405 13.44 -7.81 -8.63
C ILE A 405 14.53 -6.74 -8.56
N LYS A 406 15.20 -6.46 -9.68
CA LYS A 406 16.44 -5.65 -9.70
C LYS A 406 16.21 -4.18 -9.38
N ASN A 407 15.15 -3.61 -9.97
CA ASN A 407 14.83 -2.19 -9.89
C ASN A 407 13.46 -2.01 -9.23
N VAL A 408 13.30 -2.42 -7.97
CA VAL A 408 11.97 -2.46 -7.34
C VAL A 408 11.59 -1.15 -6.65
N ILE A 409 12.57 -0.47 -6.05
CA ILE A 409 12.36 0.84 -5.41
C ILE A 409 13.17 1.87 -6.19
N CYS A 410 12.51 2.93 -6.64
CA CYS A 410 13.18 4.07 -7.26
C CYS A 410 13.30 5.24 -6.28
N ILE A 411 14.49 5.84 -6.24
CA ILE A 411 14.85 6.94 -5.34
C ILE A 411 15.37 8.08 -6.21
N HIS A 412 14.76 9.25 -6.09
CA HIS A 412 15.16 10.46 -6.80
C HIS A 412 14.69 11.71 -6.05
N GLU A 413 15.12 12.88 -6.52
CA GLU A 413 14.64 14.15 -6.02
C GLU A 413 14.06 14.97 -7.17
N GLU A 414 12.96 15.68 -6.91
CA GLU A 414 12.26 16.48 -7.91
C GLU A 414 11.88 17.85 -7.38
N ASP A 415 11.74 18.80 -8.31
CA ASP A 415 11.24 20.13 -7.98
C ASP A 415 9.78 20.03 -7.52
N ALA A 416 9.48 20.67 -6.38
CA ALA A 416 8.17 20.71 -5.77
C ALA A 416 7.62 22.15 -5.69
N GLY A 417 7.96 22.98 -6.68
CA GLY A 417 7.46 24.35 -6.78
C GLY A 417 8.12 25.32 -5.79
N VAL A 418 7.33 26.25 -5.23
CA VAL A 418 7.82 27.27 -4.29
C VAL A 418 7.77 26.72 -2.87
N LEU A 419 8.89 26.76 -2.15
CA LEU A 419 8.98 26.39 -0.74
C LEU A 419 8.43 27.52 0.14
N TRP A 420 8.95 28.73 -0.06
CA TRP A 420 8.44 29.94 0.57
C TRP A 420 8.81 31.17 -0.25
N LYS A 421 8.01 32.22 -0.14
CA LYS A 421 8.24 33.51 -0.81
C LYS A 421 7.69 34.65 0.04
N HIS A 422 8.40 35.76 0.04
CA HIS A 422 7.90 37.02 0.58
C HIS A 422 8.36 38.20 -0.28
N SER A 423 7.52 39.23 -0.38
CA SER A 423 7.83 40.50 -1.04
C SER A 423 7.36 41.66 -0.18
N ASP A 424 8.27 42.56 0.20
CA ASP A 424 7.90 43.81 0.85
C ASP A 424 7.43 44.81 -0.21
N PHE A 425 6.15 45.20 -0.13
CA PHE A 425 5.50 46.09 -1.09
C PHE A 425 5.95 47.55 -0.95
N ARG A 426 6.59 47.92 0.17
CA ARG A 426 6.97 49.31 0.47
C ARG A 426 8.07 49.78 -0.49
N PRO A 427 8.20 51.09 -0.77
CA PRO A 427 9.32 51.63 -1.55
C PRO A 427 10.67 51.19 -0.99
N GLY A 428 11.53 50.59 -1.82
CA GLY A 428 12.81 50.01 -1.38
C GLY A 428 12.71 48.61 -0.76
N GLY A 429 11.51 48.03 -0.72
CA GLY A 429 11.25 46.69 -0.22
C GLY A 429 11.91 45.60 -1.08
N ARG A 430 12.31 44.50 -0.43
CA ARG A 430 12.98 43.36 -1.06
C ARG A 430 12.02 42.19 -1.25
N SER A 431 12.32 41.34 -2.23
CA SER A 431 11.62 40.08 -2.46
C SER A 431 12.59 38.93 -2.39
N ARG A 432 12.16 37.81 -1.81
CA ARG A 432 12.91 36.55 -1.78
C ARG A 432 11.97 35.39 -2.07
N THR A 433 12.40 34.51 -2.98
CA THR A 433 11.74 33.23 -3.29
C THR A 433 12.73 32.10 -3.11
N VAL A 434 12.29 31.03 -2.47
CA VAL A 434 13.03 29.76 -2.37
C VAL A 434 12.20 28.66 -2.99
N ARG A 435 12.82 27.84 -3.84
CA ARG A 435 12.17 26.69 -4.47
C ARG A 435 12.26 25.47 -3.56
N SER A 436 11.23 24.64 -3.62
CA SER A 436 11.15 23.37 -2.90
C SER A 436 11.72 22.27 -3.78
N ARG A 437 12.48 21.39 -3.16
CA ARG A 437 12.78 20.07 -3.68
C ARG A 437 12.23 19.04 -2.71
N ARG A 438 11.70 17.95 -3.25
CA ARG A 438 11.31 16.79 -2.45
C ARG A 438 12.11 15.57 -2.87
N LEU A 439 12.46 14.76 -1.89
CA LEU A 439 12.94 13.40 -2.11
C LEU A 439 11.73 12.50 -2.32
N VAL A 440 11.84 11.56 -3.26
CA VAL A 440 10.83 10.56 -3.58
C VAL A 440 11.44 9.17 -3.42
N VAL A 441 10.79 8.32 -2.62
CA VAL A 441 11.03 6.88 -2.55
C VAL A 441 9.77 6.19 -3.04
N SER A 442 9.83 5.49 -4.18
CA SER A 442 8.64 4.98 -4.87
C SER A 442 8.75 3.53 -5.32
N MET A 443 7.62 2.84 -5.37
CA MET A 443 7.46 1.47 -5.86
C MET A 443 6.11 1.36 -6.59
N VAL A 444 6.06 0.59 -7.67
CA VAL A 444 4.82 0.21 -8.37
C VAL A 444 4.57 -1.27 -8.11
N CYS A 445 3.31 -1.62 -7.85
CA CYS A 445 2.87 -3.01 -7.68
C CYS A 445 1.59 -3.26 -8.47
N THR A 446 1.52 -4.44 -9.10
CA THR A 446 0.39 -4.88 -9.91
C THR A 446 -0.33 -6.00 -9.18
N VAL A 447 -1.59 -5.76 -8.83
CA VAL A 447 -2.46 -6.76 -8.22
C VAL A 447 -3.57 -7.11 -9.19
N ALA A 448 -3.30 -8.14 -10.00
CA ALA A 448 -4.15 -8.55 -11.11
C ALA A 448 -4.45 -7.37 -12.05
N ASN A 449 -5.65 -6.80 -11.95
CA ASN A 449 -6.13 -5.71 -12.80
C ASN A 449 -5.66 -4.32 -12.36
N TYR A 450 -5.33 -4.09 -11.09
CA TYR A 450 -4.96 -2.76 -10.57
C TYR A 450 -3.45 -2.56 -10.46
N GLU A 451 -3.01 -1.33 -10.69
CA GLU A 451 -1.69 -0.85 -10.31
C GLU A 451 -1.79 0.13 -9.14
N TYR A 452 -0.95 -0.08 -8.14
CA TYR A 452 -0.76 0.84 -7.01
C TYR A 452 0.67 1.39 -7.01
N ILE A 453 0.80 2.71 -6.93
CA ILE A 453 2.10 3.38 -6.83
C ILE A 453 2.22 4.00 -5.44
N TRP A 454 3.21 3.52 -4.71
CA TRP A 454 3.47 3.92 -3.34
C TRP A 454 4.55 4.98 -3.36
N ASN A 455 4.24 6.20 -2.94
CA ASN A 455 5.20 7.29 -2.91
C ASN A 455 5.37 7.80 -1.49
N TYR A 456 6.62 7.83 -1.04
CA TYR A 456 7.02 8.50 0.20
C TYR A 456 7.80 9.75 -0.18
N TYR A 457 7.28 10.91 0.22
CA TYR A 457 7.90 12.21 -0.03
C TYR A 457 8.47 12.82 1.24
N PHE A 458 9.69 13.34 1.15
CA PHE A 458 10.33 14.13 2.20
C PHE A 458 10.65 15.51 1.68
N TYR A 459 10.31 16.54 2.46
CA TYR A 459 10.42 17.93 2.07
C TYR A 459 11.46 18.68 2.89
N GLN A 460 12.00 19.76 2.32
CA GLN A 460 13.01 20.61 2.98
C GLN A 460 12.45 21.41 4.18
N ASP A 461 11.12 21.55 4.30
CA ASP A 461 10.46 22.17 5.46
C ASP A 461 10.17 21.19 6.61
N GLY A 462 10.64 19.94 6.49
CA GLY A 462 10.45 18.92 7.51
C GLY A 462 9.16 18.11 7.35
N ASN A 463 8.34 18.36 6.32
CA ASN A 463 7.15 17.54 6.05
C ASN A 463 7.53 16.14 5.53
N ILE A 464 6.66 15.18 5.85
CA ILE A 464 6.67 13.82 5.28
C ILE A 464 5.29 13.58 4.68
N GLU A 465 5.19 13.08 3.47
CA GLU A 465 3.93 12.73 2.83
C GLU A 465 3.97 11.29 2.32
N ILE A 466 2.84 10.59 2.43
CA ILE A 466 2.61 9.34 1.74
C ILE A 466 1.51 9.60 0.73
N GLU A 467 1.80 9.36 -0.54
CA GLU A 467 0.83 9.41 -1.63
C GLU A 467 0.69 8.02 -2.24
N ILE A 468 -0.55 7.55 -2.30
CA ILE A 468 -0.95 6.33 -2.98
C ILE A 468 -1.65 6.76 -4.27
N ARG A 469 -1.12 6.30 -5.39
CA ARG A 469 -1.75 6.45 -6.71
C ARG A 469 -2.35 5.13 -7.13
N MET A 470 -3.57 5.16 -7.65
CA MET A 470 -4.28 4.00 -8.17
C MET A 470 -4.50 4.20 -9.66
N THR A 471 -4.10 3.24 -10.48
CA THR A 471 -4.30 3.21 -11.94
C THR A 471 -4.49 1.74 -12.37
N GLY A 472 -4.35 1.44 -13.65
CA GLY A 472 -4.61 0.10 -14.17
C GLY A 472 -6.03 -0.05 -14.66
N ILE A 473 -6.54 -1.27 -14.65
CA ILE A 473 -7.80 -1.64 -15.30
C ILE A 473 -8.85 -1.95 -14.24
N LEU A 474 -10.10 -1.56 -14.50
CA LEU A 474 -11.23 -1.91 -13.64
C LEU A 474 -11.42 -3.43 -13.57
N GLN A 475 -11.70 -3.97 -12.39
CA GLN A 475 -12.27 -5.31 -12.29
C GLN A 475 -13.71 -5.27 -12.79
N VAL A 476 -14.01 -6.11 -13.78
CA VAL A 476 -15.31 -6.10 -14.46
C VAL A 476 -15.98 -7.48 -14.43
N TYR A 477 -17.28 -7.48 -14.70
CA TYR A 477 -18.08 -8.68 -14.92
C TYR A 477 -18.96 -8.47 -16.15
N VAL A 478 -19.38 -9.58 -16.78
CA VAL A 478 -20.21 -9.52 -17.98
C VAL A 478 -21.65 -9.12 -17.65
N ALA A 479 -22.22 -8.22 -18.45
CA ALA A 479 -23.61 -7.80 -18.35
C ALA A 479 -24.37 -8.09 -19.65
N GLY A 480 -25.64 -8.48 -19.52
CA GLY A 480 -26.55 -8.56 -20.67
C GLY A 480 -26.87 -7.17 -21.22
N SER A 481 -27.31 -7.09 -22.48
CA SER A 481 -27.63 -5.83 -23.17
C SER A 481 -28.61 -4.93 -22.42
N ASP A 482 -29.58 -5.55 -21.75
CA ASP A 482 -30.69 -4.87 -21.07
C ASP A 482 -30.71 -5.18 -19.56
N GLU A 483 -29.58 -5.64 -19.01
CA GLU A 483 -29.45 -5.97 -17.60
C GLU A 483 -29.16 -4.70 -16.78
N PRO A 484 -30.02 -4.33 -15.81
CA PRO A 484 -29.74 -3.22 -14.92
C PRO A 484 -28.53 -3.51 -14.03
N THR A 485 -27.73 -2.49 -13.71
CA THR A 485 -26.55 -2.60 -12.84
C THR A 485 -26.69 -1.72 -11.60
N PRO A 486 -27.56 -2.05 -10.62
CA PRO A 486 -27.79 -1.19 -9.44
C PRO A 486 -26.54 -0.98 -8.57
N TYR A 487 -25.52 -1.81 -8.71
CA TYR A 487 -24.28 -1.79 -7.93
C TYR A 487 -23.02 -1.62 -8.79
N GLY A 488 -23.16 -1.10 -10.00
CA GLY A 488 -22.06 -0.87 -10.92
C GLY A 488 -22.45 0.02 -12.10
N ILE A 489 -21.49 0.27 -12.98
CA ILE A 489 -21.66 1.09 -14.18
C ILE A 489 -21.24 0.28 -15.39
N ILE A 490 -22.06 0.34 -16.45
CA ILE A 490 -21.68 -0.13 -17.78
C ILE A 490 -20.66 0.86 -18.36
N VAL A 491 -19.38 0.48 -18.34
CA VAL A 491 -18.27 1.32 -18.84
C VAL A 491 -18.06 1.16 -20.35
N ALA A 492 -18.53 0.04 -20.89
CA ALA A 492 -18.59 -0.28 -22.31
C ALA A 492 -19.67 -1.34 -22.55
N PRO A 493 -20.19 -1.52 -23.78
CA PRO A 493 -21.27 -2.48 -24.06
C PRO A 493 -20.98 -3.90 -23.51
N GLY A 494 -21.81 -4.36 -22.58
CA GLY A 494 -21.68 -5.68 -21.94
C GLY A 494 -20.61 -5.79 -20.84
N ILE A 495 -19.97 -4.68 -20.46
CA ILE A 495 -18.90 -4.63 -19.44
C ILE A 495 -19.37 -3.82 -18.24
N ASN A 496 -19.64 -4.51 -17.13
CA ASN A 496 -20.09 -3.91 -15.88
C ASN A 496 -18.94 -3.80 -14.86
N ALA A 497 -18.63 -2.59 -14.43
CA ALA A 497 -17.67 -2.31 -13.37
C ALA A 497 -18.42 -2.05 -12.05
N HIS A 498 -18.22 -2.93 -11.06
CA HIS A 498 -18.91 -2.83 -9.76
C HIS A 498 -18.34 -1.70 -8.90
N TYR A 499 -19.19 -1.02 -8.13
CA TYR A 499 -18.76 -0.06 -7.10
C TYR A 499 -17.88 -0.75 -6.07
N HIS A 500 -16.85 -0.06 -5.58
CA HIS A 500 -15.94 -0.60 -4.56
C HIS A 500 -15.23 0.51 -3.79
N GLN A 501 -14.56 0.16 -2.70
CA GLN A 501 -13.68 1.08 -1.96
C GLN A 501 -12.24 0.59 -2.06
N HIS A 502 -11.27 1.50 -2.05
CA HIS A 502 -9.87 1.19 -1.79
C HIS A 502 -9.54 1.76 -0.41
N ILE A 503 -9.25 0.90 0.56
CA ILE A 503 -9.02 1.29 1.96
C ILE A 503 -7.63 0.83 2.39
N PHE A 504 -6.79 1.75 2.81
CA PHE A 504 -5.39 1.53 3.18
C PHE A 504 -5.17 1.74 4.67
N SER A 505 -4.24 1.00 5.25
CA SER A 505 -3.76 1.19 6.61
C SER A 505 -2.28 1.59 6.60
N VAL A 506 -2.01 2.88 6.87
CA VAL A 506 -0.64 3.38 7.06
C VAL A 506 -0.22 3.12 8.50
N ARG A 507 0.86 2.36 8.70
CA ARG A 507 1.46 2.14 10.01
C ARG A 507 2.52 3.21 10.27
N VAL A 508 2.38 3.93 11.38
CA VAL A 508 3.33 4.92 11.86
C VAL A 508 3.80 4.50 13.25
N ASP A 509 5.11 4.32 13.39
CA ASP A 509 5.77 4.00 14.65
C ASP A 509 6.62 5.20 15.04
N PRO A 510 6.07 6.16 15.80
CA PRO A 510 6.74 7.40 16.09
C PRO A 510 7.83 7.28 17.15
N MET A 511 8.81 8.17 17.04
CA MET A 511 9.86 8.38 18.04
C MET A 511 10.27 9.86 18.12
N LEU A 512 9.28 10.77 18.10
CA LEU A 512 9.50 12.21 18.07
C LEU A 512 10.38 12.63 19.26
N ASP A 513 11.62 13.05 19.02
CA ASP A 513 12.63 13.35 20.06
C ASP A 513 12.75 12.25 21.15
N GLY A 514 12.47 10.98 20.82
CA GLY A 514 12.53 9.84 21.73
C GLY A 514 11.29 8.95 21.68
N LEU A 515 11.33 7.82 22.40
CA LEU A 515 10.30 6.75 22.32
C LEU A 515 9.00 7.07 23.06
N GLN A 516 8.99 8.00 24.01
CA GLN A 516 7.79 8.32 24.79
C GLN A 516 6.97 9.39 24.06
N ASN A 517 5.94 8.96 23.35
CA ASN A 517 5.06 9.82 22.59
C ASN A 517 3.60 9.66 23.03
N SER A 518 2.78 10.64 22.68
CA SER A 518 1.34 10.68 22.89
C SER A 518 0.65 11.13 21.61
N VAL A 519 -0.65 10.88 21.51
CA VAL A 519 -1.49 11.51 20.48
C VAL A 519 -2.35 12.59 21.13
N ILE A 520 -2.38 13.78 20.53
CA ILE A 520 -3.29 14.86 20.89
C ILE A 520 -4.35 14.95 19.79
N GLU A 521 -5.61 14.77 20.18
CA GLU A 521 -6.79 15.04 19.38
C GLU A 521 -7.18 16.52 19.53
N SER A 522 -7.43 17.18 18.41
CA SER A 522 -7.74 18.60 18.33
C SER A 522 -9.02 18.81 17.56
N GLU A 523 -9.97 19.53 18.15
CA GLU A 523 -11.17 20.01 17.48
C GLU A 523 -11.09 21.53 17.30
N ILE A 524 -11.43 22.02 16.11
CA ILE A 524 -11.45 23.45 15.78
C ILE A 524 -12.92 23.87 15.73
N VAL A 525 -13.34 24.66 16.71
CA VAL A 525 -14.75 25.00 16.91
C VAL A 525 -14.95 26.49 17.08
N GLY A 526 -16.08 27.00 16.59
CA GLY A 526 -16.51 28.37 16.87
C GLY A 526 -16.69 28.59 18.38
N LEU A 527 -16.58 29.85 18.82
CA LEU A 527 -16.99 30.21 20.18
C LEU A 527 -18.50 30.05 20.33
N ASP A 528 -18.93 29.48 21.46
CA ASP A 528 -20.36 29.35 21.80
C ASP A 528 -21.03 30.71 22.10
N ALA A 529 -20.23 31.75 22.35
CA ALA A 529 -20.71 33.10 22.65
C ALA A 529 -21.38 33.76 21.43
N PRO A 530 -22.58 34.36 21.59
CA PRO A 530 -23.35 34.89 20.47
C PRO A 530 -22.73 36.17 19.90
N THR A 531 -22.99 36.43 18.62
CA THR A 531 -22.66 37.72 17.99
C THR A 531 -23.29 38.87 18.79
N GLY A 532 -22.48 39.89 19.07
CA GLY A 532 -22.84 41.04 19.88
C GLY A 532 -22.51 40.90 21.37
N SER A 533 -22.06 39.73 21.85
CA SER A 533 -21.61 39.58 23.24
C SER A 533 -20.25 40.25 23.50
N SER A 534 -19.89 40.45 24.77
CA SER A 534 -18.56 40.95 25.16
C SER A 534 -17.41 40.02 24.76
N GLU A 535 -17.68 38.72 24.70
CA GLU A 535 -16.71 37.67 24.41
C GLU A 535 -16.53 37.42 22.91
N ASN A 536 -17.56 37.70 22.09
CA ASN A 536 -17.55 37.44 20.65
C ASN A 536 -18.39 38.47 19.86
N PHE A 537 -18.14 39.77 20.08
CA PHE A 537 -18.97 40.86 19.53
C PHE A 537 -19.23 40.76 18.02
N ALA A 538 -18.21 40.41 17.23
CA ALA A 538 -18.34 40.27 15.78
C ALA A 538 -18.69 38.84 15.31
N GLY A 539 -18.83 37.87 16.22
CA GLY A 539 -19.22 36.49 15.90
C GLY A 539 -18.14 35.65 15.21
N ASN A 540 -16.91 36.16 15.09
CA ASN A 540 -15.84 35.55 14.28
C ASN A 540 -14.92 34.62 15.06
N GLY A 541 -15.05 34.55 16.39
CA GLY A 541 -14.13 33.80 17.24
C GLY A 541 -14.25 32.29 17.06
N PHE A 542 -13.11 31.60 17.08
CA PHE A 542 -13.00 30.15 17.15
C PHE A 542 -11.79 29.77 18.01
N VAL A 543 -11.79 28.53 18.51
CA VAL A 543 -10.77 28.00 19.41
C VAL A 543 -10.40 26.58 19.03
N ILE A 544 -9.25 26.12 19.54
CA ILE A 544 -8.83 24.73 19.46
C ILE A 544 -9.08 24.08 20.83
N LYS A 545 -9.85 22.99 20.84
CA LYS A 545 -10.04 22.13 22.01
C LYS A 545 -9.11 20.93 21.87
N ASP A 546 -8.04 20.90 22.65
CA ASP A 546 -7.03 19.82 22.64
C ASP A 546 -7.32 18.78 23.74
N ARG A 547 -7.20 17.51 23.40
CA ARG A 547 -7.36 16.35 24.30
C ARG A 547 -6.24 15.35 24.06
N VAL A 548 -5.45 15.02 25.08
CA VAL A 548 -4.48 13.92 25.03
C VAL A 548 -5.25 12.60 25.09
N LEU A 549 -4.97 11.67 24.17
CA LEU A 549 -5.48 10.30 24.21
C LEU A 549 -4.68 9.51 25.24
N LYS A 550 -5.35 8.88 26.21
CA LYS A 550 -4.70 8.29 27.39
C LYS A 550 -4.87 6.80 27.52
N SER A 551 -6.11 6.33 27.37
CA SER A 551 -6.43 4.92 27.58
C SER A 551 -6.45 4.21 26.23
N GLN A 552 -5.72 3.10 26.09
CA GLN A 552 -5.76 2.33 24.85
C GLN A 552 -7.18 1.87 24.52
N VAL A 553 -7.96 1.43 25.52
CA VAL A 553 -9.32 0.91 25.29
C VAL A 553 -10.31 2.02 24.97
N GLU A 554 -10.24 3.16 25.65
CA GLU A 554 -11.23 4.23 25.51
C GLU A 554 -10.88 5.20 24.36
N ASP A 555 -9.60 5.42 24.11
CA ASP A 555 -9.09 6.40 23.15
C ASP A 555 -8.33 5.79 21.96
N GLY A 556 -8.01 4.49 21.98
CA GLY A 556 -7.17 3.86 20.95
C GLY A 556 -7.85 3.71 19.58
N ALA A 557 -9.12 4.09 19.42
CA ALA A 557 -9.82 4.02 18.14
C ALA A 557 -10.71 5.26 17.96
N ARG A 558 -10.42 6.11 16.96
CA ARG A 558 -11.02 7.45 16.81
C ARG A 558 -11.59 7.66 15.41
N ASP A 559 -12.81 8.21 15.36
CA ASP A 559 -13.43 8.71 14.14
C ASP A 559 -12.94 10.12 13.82
N PHE A 560 -12.79 10.41 12.52
CA PHE A 560 -12.67 11.78 12.03
C PHE A 560 -14.03 12.50 12.12
N ASP A 561 -14.00 13.81 12.40
CA ASP A 561 -15.19 14.65 12.44
C ASP A 561 -14.98 15.87 11.54
N TRP A 562 -15.68 15.91 10.41
CA TRP A 562 -15.60 17.00 9.45
C TRP A 562 -16.20 18.31 9.98
N ALA A 563 -17.23 18.24 10.83
CA ALA A 563 -17.93 19.41 11.33
C ALA A 563 -17.06 20.20 12.31
N ASN A 564 -16.29 19.49 13.15
CA ASN A 564 -15.39 20.07 14.13
C ASN A 564 -13.93 20.11 13.69
N GLU A 565 -13.67 19.84 12.40
CA GLU A 565 -12.32 19.65 11.82
C GLU A 565 -11.38 18.83 12.72
N ARG A 566 -11.89 17.72 13.28
CA ARG A 566 -11.10 16.89 14.20
C ARG A 566 -9.87 16.38 13.49
N ARG A 567 -8.71 16.59 14.11
CA ARG A 567 -7.41 16.13 13.62
C ARG A 567 -6.54 15.67 14.77
N TRP A 568 -5.46 14.98 14.44
CA TRP A 568 -4.53 14.45 15.43
C TRP A 568 -3.12 14.96 15.20
N ARG A 569 -2.34 15.02 16.27
CA ARG A 569 -0.90 15.24 16.22
C ARG A 569 -0.20 14.26 17.14
N ILE A 570 0.86 13.65 16.65
CA ILE A 570 1.79 12.86 17.45
C ILE A 570 2.67 13.86 18.19
N ALA A 571 2.85 13.72 19.49
CA ALA A 571 3.57 14.68 20.31
C ALA A 571 4.50 13.99 21.32
N ASN A 572 5.64 14.62 21.60
CA ASN A 572 6.43 14.29 22.78
C ASN A 572 6.15 15.33 23.86
N LEU A 573 5.46 14.90 24.92
CA LEU A 573 5.03 15.80 26.00
C LEU A 573 6.20 16.23 26.90
N ASN A 574 7.35 15.57 26.81
CA ASN A 574 8.53 15.86 27.62
C ASN A 574 9.43 16.95 27.03
N LYS A 575 9.11 17.47 25.84
CA LYS A 575 9.82 18.60 25.22
C LYS A 575 8.84 19.63 24.72
N THR A 576 8.97 20.85 25.24
CA THR A 576 8.14 21.99 24.86
C THR A 576 8.92 22.95 24.00
N HIS A 577 8.24 23.54 23.02
CA HIS A 577 8.80 24.58 22.19
C HIS A 577 8.87 25.89 22.97
N TYR A 578 10.05 26.53 22.94
CA TYR A 578 10.36 27.71 23.75
C TYR A 578 9.37 28.88 23.60
N ALA A 579 8.86 29.16 22.39
CA ALA A 579 7.95 30.28 22.14
C ALA A 579 6.47 29.92 22.27
N SER A 580 5.99 28.88 21.59
CA SER A 580 4.57 28.50 21.62
C SER A 580 4.14 27.86 22.95
N GLY A 581 5.08 27.36 23.76
CA GLY A 581 4.79 26.59 24.98
C GLY A 581 4.10 25.25 24.70
N LYS A 582 3.98 24.84 23.43
CA LYS A 582 3.34 23.59 23.03
C LYS A 582 4.36 22.45 22.96
N PRO A 583 3.95 21.20 23.18
CA PRO A 583 4.79 20.03 22.93
C PRO A 583 5.33 20.00 21.50
N VAL A 584 6.55 19.48 21.31
CA VAL A 584 7.04 19.17 19.97
C VAL A 584 6.13 18.11 19.34
N SER A 585 5.71 18.31 18.09
CA SER A 585 4.71 17.45 17.47
C SER A 585 4.79 17.37 15.95
N TYR A 586 4.17 16.34 15.38
CA TYR A 586 3.85 16.24 13.96
C TYR A 586 2.33 16.08 13.81
N THR A 587 1.70 17.00 13.08
CA THR A 587 0.26 16.99 12.79
C THR A 587 -0.03 16.05 11.62
N ILE A 588 -1.06 15.23 11.76
CA ILE A 588 -1.50 14.28 10.74
C ILE A 588 -2.62 14.93 9.92
N MET A 589 -2.34 15.18 8.64
CA MET A 589 -3.25 15.84 7.70
C MET A 589 -3.79 14.80 6.72
N MET A 590 -5.05 14.37 6.92
CA MET A 590 -5.68 13.31 6.12
C MET A 590 -7.07 13.66 5.57
N LYS A 591 -7.56 14.90 5.75
CA LYS A 591 -8.96 15.31 5.46
C LYS A 591 -9.47 14.86 4.08
N GLY A 592 -8.63 14.91 3.04
CA GLY A 592 -8.99 14.53 1.67
C GLY A 592 -9.00 13.02 1.39
N ALA A 593 -8.51 12.21 2.32
CA ALA A 593 -8.35 10.76 2.20
C ALA A 593 -9.23 9.99 3.19
N VAL A 594 -10.09 10.68 3.95
CA VAL A 594 -10.98 10.05 4.92
C VAL A 594 -12.27 9.57 4.26
N LEU A 595 -12.63 8.32 4.52
CA LEU A 595 -13.90 7.72 4.16
C LEU A 595 -14.42 6.79 5.28
N PRO A 596 -15.76 6.61 5.39
CA PRO A 596 -16.32 5.52 6.17
C PRO A 596 -16.26 4.19 5.40
N LEU A 597 -16.18 3.07 6.12
CA LEU A 597 -16.47 1.75 5.56
C LEU A 597 -17.97 1.64 5.28
N LEU A 598 -18.34 1.37 4.02
CA LEU A 598 -19.76 1.25 3.62
C LEU A 598 -20.36 -0.11 3.97
N ALA A 599 -19.52 -1.16 4.04
CA ALA A 599 -19.96 -2.48 4.44
C ALA A 599 -20.49 -2.47 5.89
N LYS A 600 -21.55 -3.24 6.16
CA LYS A 600 -22.13 -3.33 7.51
C LYS A 600 -21.11 -3.87 8.52
N PRO A 601 -21.15 -3.47 9.80
CA PRO A 601 -20.18 -3.92 10.81
C PRO A 601 -20.08 -5.44 10.97
N ASP A 602 -21.16 -6.18 10.71
CA ASP A 602 -21.25 -7.64 10.79
C ASP A 602 -20.97 -8.36 9.47
N SER A 603 -20.61 -7.64 8.41
CA SER A 603 -20.25 -8.20 7.10
C SER A 603 -18.91 -8.95 7.12
N TRP A 604 -18.69 -9.81 6.11
CA TRP A 604 -17.47 -10.62 5.99
C TRP A 604 -16.19 -9.78 5.96
N VAL A 605 -16.18 -8.68 5.20
CA VAL A 605 -15.03 -7.77 5.14
C VAL A 605 -14.87 -7.00 6.45
N ALA A 606 -15.94 -6.44 7.02
CA ALA A 606 -15.84 -5.61 8.23
C ALA A 606 -15.35 -6.41 9.45
N ARG A 607 -15.71 -7.69 9.56
CA ARG A 607 -15.20 -8.57 10.62
C ARG A 607 -13.69 -8.81 10.52
N ARG A 608 -13.15 -8.84 9.30
CA ARG A 608 -11.72 -9.13 9.03
C ARG A 608 -10.86 -7.87 9.00
N ALA A 609 -11.39 -6.76 8.49
CA ALA A 609 -10.73 -5.47 8.35
C ALA A 609 -11.06 -4.54 9.52
N SER A 610 -10.69 -4.92 10.75
CA SER A 610 -10.97 -4.09 11.93
C SER A 610 -10.44 -2.65 11.76
N PHE A 611 -9.30 -2.48 11.08
CA PHE A 611 -8.69 -1.18 10.81
C PHE A 611 -9.61 -0.23 10.02
N ALA A 612 -10.49 -0.76 9.16
CA ALA A 612 -11.36 0.05 8.31
C ALA A 612 -12.50 0.75 9.07
N HIS A 613 -12.75 0.39 10.34
CA HIS A 613 -13.87 0.94 11.12
C HIS A 613 -13.63 2.35 11.66
N LYS A 614 -12.36 2.78 11.76
CA LYS A 614 -11.95 4.06 12.35
C LYS A 614 -10.78 4.65 11.58
N GLN A 615 -10.66 5.99 11.58
CA GLN A 615 -9.62 6.70 10.85
C GLN A 615 -8.26 6.70 11.55
N LEU A 616 -8.27 6.67 12.89
CA LEU A 616 -7.06 6.56 13.68
C LEU A 616 -7.20 5.41 14.68
N TRP A 617 -6.17 4.55 14.70
CA TRP A 617 -5.95 3.59 15.76
C TRP A 617 -4.63 3.90 16.46
N VAL A 618 -4.61 3.78 17.79
CA VAL A 618 -3.43 3.97 18.63
C VAL A 618 -3.32 2.80 19.59
N VAL A 619 -2.18 2.12 19.55
CA VAL A 619 -1.87 1.04 20.48
C VAL A 619 -0.48 1.28 21.05
N ARG A 620 -0.21 0.77 22.25
CA ARG A 620 1.15 0.64 22.76
C ARG A 620 1.93 -0.30 21.85
N ASP A 621 3.20 -0.01 21.63
CA ASP A 621 4.07 -0.98 20.98
C ASP A 621 4.32 -2.18 21.89
N GLU A 622 4.43 -3.36 21.28
CA GLU A 622 4.76 -4.61 21.98
C GLU A 622 5.74 -5.40 21.11
N GLU A 623 7.01 -5.45 21.54
CA GLU A 623 8.06 -6.23 20.90
C GLU A 623 8.21 -7.56 21.63
N GLY A 624 7.55 -8.60 21.11
CA GLY A 624 7.60 -9.96 21.67
C GLY A 624 8.51 -10.91 20.88
N PRO A 625 8.58 -12.20 21.27
CA PRO A 625 9.28 -13.24 20.50
C PRO A 625 8.78 -13.39 19.05
N LYS A 626 7.57 -12.90 18.77
CA LYS A 626 6.94 -12.90 17.44
C LYS A 626 7.18 -11.61 16.64
N GLY A 627 8.03 -10.72 17.14
CA GLY A 627 8.26 -9.40 16.56
C GLY A 627 7.28 -8.33 17.05
N PRO A 628 7.31 -7.13 16.44
CA PRO A 628 6.45 -6.01 16.78
C PRO A 628 5.03 -6.14 16.20
N ARG A 629 4.11 -5.28 16.64
CA ARG A 629 2.77 -5.14 16.02
C ARG A 629 2.89 -4.55 14.61
N LEU A 630 2.76 -5.38 13.58
CA LEU A 630 2.94 -4.99 12.18
C LEU A 630 1.63 -4.89 11.39
N PHE A 631 0.81 -5.94 11.42
CA PHE A 631 -0.29 -6.11 10.46
C PHE A 631 -1.65 -5.91 11.14
N PRO A 632 -2.41 -4.86 10.79
CA PRO A 632 -3.63 -4.51 11.51
C PRO A 632 -4.79 -5.49 11.26
N SER A 633 -4.70 -6.35 10.23
CA SER A 633 -5.60 -7.48 9.97
C SER A 633 -4.97 -8.84 10.27
N GLY A 634 -3.83 -8.84 10.97
CA GLY A 634 -3.08 -10.03 11.37
C GLY A 634 -2.18 -10.64 10.32
N LYS A 635 -1.32 -11.55 10.80
CA LYS A 635 -0.27 -12.16 9.98
C LYS A 635 -0.82 -13.05 8.85
N TYR A 636 -1.85 -13.84 9.12
CA TYR A 636 -2.42 -14.79 8.15
C TYR A 636 -3.84 -14.37 7.77
N VAL A 637 -3.99 -13.64 6.67
CA VAL A 637 -5.27 -13.04 6.26
C VAL A 637 -6.14 -13.95 5.40
N PRO A 638 -5.62 -14.71 4.40
CA PRO A 638 -6.46 -15.54 3.54
C PRO A 638 -7.43 -16.45 4.33
N GLN A 639 -8.69 -16.49 3.90
CA GLN A 639 -9.75 -17.34 4.46
C GLN A 639 -10.06 -17.15 5.96
N THR A 640 -9.56 -16.08 6.59
CA THR A 640 -9.96 -15.73 7.96
C THR A 640 -11.46 -15.48 8.02
N ARG A 641 -12.10 -16.04 9.06
CA ARG A 641 -13.55 -15.91 9.28
C ARG A 641 -13.90 -14.99 10.45
N GLU A 642 -12.93 -14.58 11.23
CA GLU A 642 -13.17 -13.67 12.34
C GLU A 642 -11.99 -12.72 12.41
N GLU A 643 -12.20 -11.60 13.10
CA GLU A 643 -11.15 -10.67 13.48
C GLU A 643 -9.99 -11.47 14.13
N PRO A 644 -8.79 -11.52 13.53
CA PRO A 644 -7.68 -12.26 14.12
C PRO A 644 -7.31 -11.71 15.49
N LYS A 645 -6.85 -12.57 16.41
CA LYS A 645 -6.39 -12.13 17.74
C LYS A 645 -5.24 -11.11 17.64
N ASP A 646 -4.39 -11.30 16.66
CA ASP A 646 -3.32 -10.38 16.31
C ASP A 646 -3.85 -9.38 15.29
N SER A 647 -4.61 -8.38 15.72
CA SER A 647 -5.19 -7.37 14.84
C SER A 647 -5.45 -6.08 15.61
N VAL A 648 -5.55 -4.95 14.91
CA VAL A 648 -5.60 -3.64 15.57
C VAL A 648 -6.84 -3.47 16.46
N GLY A 649 -7.98 -4.02 16.04
CA GLY A 649 -9.18 -3.93 16.85
C GLY A 649 -9.11 -4.80 18.11
N LYS A 650 -8.41 -5.95 18.06
CA LYS A 650 -8.13 -6.77 19.24
C LYS A 650 -7.08 -6.15 20.14
N TRP A 651 -5.97 -5.65 19.60
CA TRP A 651 -4.94 -4.95 20.38
C TRP A 651 -5.56 -3.80 21.16
N VAL A 652 -6.43 -2.98 20.54
CA VAL A 652 -7.13 -1.89 21.24
C VAL A 652 -8.07 -2.41 22.34
N LYS A 653 -9.00 -3.31 22.00
CA LYS A 653 -10.04 -3.78 22.93
C LYS A 653 -9.49 -4.58 24.12
N GLU A 654 -8.46 -5.38 23.88
CA GLU A 654 -7.87 -6.28 24.88
C GLU A 654 -6.67 -5.66 25.59
N GLY A 655 -6.26 -4.46 25.19
CA GLY A 655 -5.26 -3.66 25.89
C GLY A 655 -5.74 -3.24 27.27
N ASN A 656 -4.80 -2.98 28.18
CA ASN A 656 -5.09 -2.46 29.52
C ASN A 656 -4.11 -1.35 29.95
N GLY A 657 -3.34 -0.82 28.99
CA GLY A 657 -2.27 0.14 29.22
C GLY A 657 -2.60 1.58 28.83
N SER A 658 -1.75 2.48 29.29
CA SER A 658 -1.69 3.86 28.82
C SER A 658 -1.17 3.91 27.37
N ILE A 659 -1.62 4.91 26.62
CA ILE A 659 -1.05 5.40 25.36
C ILE A 659 -0.62 6.88 25.48
N GLU A 660 -0.65 7.45 26.69
CA GLU A 660 -0.06 8.74 27.03
C GLU A 660 1.39 8.54 27.48
N ASN A 661 2.32 9.18 26.77
CA ASN A 661 3.75 9.22 27.06
C ASN A 661 4.41 7.82 27.08
N GLU A 662 4.07 7.00 26.09
CA GLU A 662 4.50 5.62 25.95
C GLU A 662 5.11 5.39 24.56
N ASP A 663 5.75 4.24 24.35
CA ASP A 663 6.07 3.76 23.00
C ASP A 663 4.77 3.27 22.35
N ILE A 664 4.35 3.94 21.28
CA ILE A 664 3.04 3.76 20.64
C ILE A 664 3.21 3.46 19.16
N VAL A 665 2.21 2.80 18.57
CA VAL A 665 2.08 2.59 17.13
C VAL A 665 0.71 3.08 16.71
N LEU A 666 0.67 3.81 15.59
CA LEU A 666 -0.54 4.31 14.98
C LEU A 666 -0.84 3.53 13.70
N PHE A 667 -2.12 3.30 13.45
CA PHE A 667 -2.63 2.85 12.15
C PHE A 667 -3.63 3.88 11.64
N LEU A 668 -3.33 4.49 10.50
CA LEU A 668 -4.16 5.49 9.86
C LEU A 668 -4.94 4.85 8.72
N THR A 669 -6.25 5.02 8.73
CA THR A 669 -7.12 4.49 7.69
C THR A 669 -7.44 5.58 6.68
N LEU A 670 -7.03 5.35 5.44
CA LEU A 670 -7.13 6.26 4.30
C LEU A 670 -7.81 5.54 3.14
N GLY A 671 -8.38 6.26 2.18
CA GLY A 671 -8.92 5.61 0.99
C GLY A 671 -9.82 6.47 0.13
N THR A 672 -10.44 5.82 -0.84
CA THR A 672 -11.48 6.40 -1.71
C THR A 672 -12.62 5.41 -1.93
N THR A 673 -13.83 5.94 -2.15
CA THR A 673 -14.98 5.15 -2.63
C THR A 673 -15.05 5.34 -4.15
N HIS A 674 -14.69 4.31 -4.90
CA HIS A 674 -14.63 4.36 -6.35
C HIS A 674 -16.00 4.03 -6.95
N ILE A 675 -16.59 5.04 -7.58
CA ILE A 675 -17.74 4.91 -8.47
C ILE A 675 -17.17 4.93 -9.90
N PRO A 676 -16.98 3.76 -10.56
CA PRO A 676 -16.34 3.72 -11.86
C PRO A 676 -17.08 4.54 -12.91
N ARG A 677 -16.33 5.07 -13.89
CA ARG A 677 -16.88 5.84 -15.00
C ARG A 677 -16.35 5.33 -16.34
N PRO A 678 -17.01 5.62 -17.47
CA PRO A 678 -16.48 5.27 -18.79
C PRO A 678 -15.07 5.84 -19.05
N GLU A 679 -14.71 6.98 -18.47
CA GLU A 679 -13.35 7.55 -18.57
C GLU A 679 -12.27 6.74 -17.86
N ASP A 680 -12.68 5.81 -16.98
CA ASP A 680 -11.77 4.89 -16.29
C ASP A 680 -11.49 3.63 -17.16
N TRP A 681 -12.06 3.55 -18.38
CA TRP A 681 -11.97 2.42 -19.29
C TRP A 681 -11.33 2.83 -20.64
N PRO A 682 -10.47 1.98 -21.26
CA PRO A 682 -10.05 0.65 -20.83
C PRO A 682 -8.94 0.61 -19.78
N VAL A 683 -8.24 1.73 -19.55
CA VAL A 683 -7.23 1.89 -18.51
C VAL A 683 -7.51 3.19 -17.77
N MET A 684 -7.55 3.11 -16.45
CA MET A 684 -7.96 4.17 -15.56
C MET A 684 -6.86 5.23 -15.40
N PRO A 685 -7.16 6.52 -15.64
CA PRO A 685 -6.29 7.62 -15.22
C PRO A 685 -6.03 7.59 -13.71
N VAL A 686 -4.88 8.11 -13.27
CA VAL A 686 -4.49 8.00 -11.86
C VAL A 686 -5.48 8.72 -10.92
N GLU A 687 -5.91 8.01 -9.88
CA GLU A 687 -6.59 8.56 -8.69
C GLU A 687 -5.59 8.67 -7.53
N HIS A 688 -5.69 9.75 -6.73
CA HIS A 688 -4.71 10.09 -5.68
C HIS A 688 -5.32 10.05 -4.28
N VAL A 689 -4.64 9.40 -3.34
CA VAL A 689 -4.95 9.42 -1.91
C VAL A 689 -3.67 9.75 -1.14
N SER A 690 -3.70 10.72 -0.21
CA SER A 690 -2.50 11.08 0.56
C SER A 690 -2.73 11.42 2.03
N VAL A 691 -1.67 11.25 2.82
CA VAL A 691 -1.55 11.76 4.19
C VAL A 691 -0.25 12.53 4.34
N LEU A 692 -0.33 13.72 4.95
CA LEU A 692 0.81 14.59 5.20
C LEU A 692 1.07 14.71 6.71
N PHE A 693 2.31 14.48 7.13
CA PHE A 693 2.80 14.73 8.47
C PHE A 693 3.56 16.05 8.50
N LYS A 694 3.01 17.03 9.22
CA LYS A 694 3.55 18.40 9.28
C LYS A 694 4.16 18.70 10.66
N PRO A 695 5.43 19.13 10.75
CA PRO A 695 6.02 19.52 12.03
C PRO A 695 5.26 20.72 12.62
N SER A 696 4.93 20.64 13.90
CA SER A 696 4.25 21.69 14.66
C SER A 696 4.94 21.85 16.00
N SER A 697 5.53 23.02 16.22
CA SER A 697 6.37 23.29 17.39
C SER A 697 7.57 22.33 17.52
N PHE A 698 7.93 21.60 16.45
CA PHE A 698 9.10 20.71 16.46
C PHE A 698 10.40 21.53 16.34
N PHE A 699 10.52 22.35 15.30
CA PHE A 699 11.65 23.26 15.07
C PHE A 699 11.42 24.61 15.76
N THR A 700 12.51 25.36 16.00
CA THR A 700 12.46 26.71 16.60
C THR A 700 11.82 27.75 15.67
N ASN A 701 11.94 27.54 14.36
CA ASN A 701 11.46 28.40 13.29
C ASN A 701 11.35 27.54 12.02
N ASN A 702 11.03 28.17 10.88
CA ASN A 702 11.02 27.46 9.59
C ASN A 702 12.39 26.78 9.35
N PRO A 703 12.48 25.43 9.27
CA PRO A 703 13.74 24.70 9.17
C PRO A 703 14.39 24.80 7.77
N SER A 704 13.68 25.41 6.81
CA SER A 704 14.15 25.63 5.43
C SER A 704 14.74 27.02 5.17
N MET A 705 14.98 27.82 6.23
CA MET A 705 15.51 29.18 6.08
C MET A 705 16.95 29.22 5.56
N ASP A 706 17.69 28.11 5.68
CA ASP A 706 19.04 27.94 5.15
C ASP A 706 19.06 27.34 3.73
N VAL A 707 17.89 27.02 3.15
CA VAL A 707 17.80 26.61 1.75
C VAL A 707 18.09 27.84 0.87
N PRO A 708 19.06 27.76 -0.06
CA PRO A 708 19.43 28.90 -0.89
C PRO A 708 18.30 29.28 -1.85
N GLY A 709 18.10 30.59 -2.03
CA GLY A 709 17.24 31.09 -3.10
C GLY A 709 17.98 31.02 -4.43
N THR A 710 17.61 30.09 -5.31
CA THR A 710 18.30 29.94 -6.60
C THR A 710 17.45 30.45 -7.76
N LYS A 711 18.07 31.23 -8.64
CA LYS A 711 17.54 31.52 -9.97
C LYS A 711 18.10 30.49 -10.94
N ASP A 712 17.24 29.65 -11.51
CA ASP A 712 17.66 28.78 -12.60
C ASP A 712 17.95 29.63 -13.85
N SER A 713 19.18 29.54 -14.35
CA SER A 713 19.63 30.26 -15.54
C SER A 713 19.11 29.66 -16.85
N ARG A 714 18.58 28.44 -16.82
CA ARG A 714 17.99 27.75 -17.99
C ARG A 714 16.51 28.07 -18.19
N SER A 715 15.85 28.60 -17.17
CA SER A 715 14.47 29.07 -17.26
C SER A 715 14.37 30.29 -18.19
N GLN A 716 13.48 30.21 -19.19
CA GLN A 716 13.31 31.22 -20.25
C GLN A 716 11.83 31.50 -20.55
N SER A 717 11.53 32.66 -21.13
CA SER A 717 10.16 33.01 -21.56
C SER A 717 9.69 32.07 -22.67
N ALA A 718 8.49 31.51 -22.54
CA ALA A 718 7.93 30.57 -23.52
C ALA A 718 7.67 31.20 -24.90
N PHE A 719 7.52 32.53 -24.98
CA PHE A 719 7.08 33.23 -26.19
C PHE A 719 8.03 34.35 -26.65
N GLY A 720 9.30 34.34 -26.22
CA GLY A 720 10.22 35.46 -26.47
C GLY A 720 9.82 36.72 -25.70
N THR A 721 10.63 37.77 -25.76
CA THR A 721 10.36 39.06 -25.08
C THR A 721 9.94 40.12 -26.08
N ASP A 722 8.65 40.17 -26.42
CA ASP A 722 8.01 41.37 -27.00
C ASP A 722 7.22 42.13 -25.93
N ILE A 723 7.90 42.45 -24.83
CA ILE A 723 7.52 43.60 -24.00
C ILE A 723 8.69 44.56 -23.99
N ALA A 724 8.77 45.35 -25.07
CA ALA A 724 9.43 46.63 -25.03
C ALA A 724 8.68 47.52 -24.03
N ASN A 725 9.21 47.60 -22.82
CA ASN A 725 9.13 48.70 -21.83
C ASN A 725 8.89 48.18 -20.41
N GLY A 726 9.91 48.35 -19.58
CA GLY A 726 9.79 48.29 -18.13
C GLY A 726 10.70 47.23 -17.52
N GLN A 727 11.71 47.70 -16.79
CA GLN A 727 12.48 46.88 -15.87
C GLN A 727 11.51 46.00 -15.05
N HIS A 728 11.53 44.67 -15.26
CA HIS A 728 10.84 43.73 -14.37
C HIS A 728 11.60 43.64 -13.04
N THR A 729 11.54 44.73 -12.28
CA THR A 729 11.91 44.77 -10.88
C THR A 729 10.70 44.34 -10.09
N ASN A 730 10.68 43.09 -9.62
CA ASN A 730 9.74 42.63 -8.58
C ASN A 730 10.04 43.26 -7.19
N ALA A 731 10.69 44.43 -7.19
CA ALA A 731 10.95 45.30 -6.07
C ALA A 731 10.69 46.71 -6.58
N THR A 732 10.02 47.54 -5.79
CA THR A 732 9.74 48.95 -6.10
C THR A 732 11.01 49.80 -6.30
N ASN A 733 12.23 49.24 -6.16
CA ASN A 733 13.52 49.88 -6.46
C ASN A 733 14.68 48.88 -6.72
N GLY A 734 14.56 47.94 -7.67
CA GLY A 734 15.76 47.43 -8.36
C GLY A 734 16.58 46.26 -7.76
N THR A 735 16.10 45.50 -6.78
CA THR A 735 16.75 44.23 -6.39
C THR A 735 15.98 43.01 -6.89
N ALA A 736 16.70 42.03 -7.47
CA ALA A 736 16.09 40.85 -8.07
C ALA A 736 15.49 39.91 -7.00
N CYS A 737 14.33 39.30 -7.31
CA CYS A 737 13.56 38.38 -6.46
C CYS A 737 14.33 37.12 -5.99
N CYS A 738 15.45 36.82 -6.65
CA CYS A 738 16.29 35.64 -6.41
C CYS A 738 17.77 36.02 -6.17
N ALA A 739 18.07 37.27 -5.78
CA ALA A 739 19.43 37.66 -5.44
C ALA A 739 19.81 37.17 -4.03
N ASN A 740 21.05 36.70 -3.87
CA ASN A 740 21.65 36.34 -2.58
C ASN A 740 21.90 37.56 -1.68
#